data_AF-A0A2E7TNU7-F1
#
_entry.id   AF-A0A2E7TNU7-F1
#
_cell.length_a   1.000
_cell.length_b   1.000
_cell.length_c   1.000
_cell.angle_alpha   90.00
_cell.angle_beta   90.00
_cell.angle_gamma   90.00
#
_symmetry.space_group_name_H-M   'P 1'
#
loop_
_entity.id
_entity.type
_entity.pdbx_description
1 polymer ?
#
loop_
_entity_poly.entity_id
_entity_poly.type
_entity_poly.pdbx_seq_one_letter_code
_entity_poly.pdbx_strand_id
1 'polypeptide(L)'
;MMTVGEFAVIKDSWKGMPVHYYVPKKDSANAKGVFGNTPEMLSFYSEKLGYPYPWDKYHQVVVSDYVSGAMENTGAVIHGRWVFTSAKERIDYNHEDVVAHELFHHWFGDLVTCESWSNLALNESFATYGEYLWLEYKYGKYRADKQLRGDFLAYLSDTPRVNLIRYHYNNREDMFDRHSYQKGGRILHMLRDLVGDDAFFASLNLYLNNRAFKSAEVHDLRMAFEEVSGQDLNWFFNQWFLDKGHPILEVNWNYVGDSLLLNVSQVQSLNQPTFKLPVDVDVYFSGKVERKKIWISKRKETFVFENLEGVEAVNFDADKVLLMELNQTLTPDEALVLFKESDNYRTKLEAMLKVVRDTSLTTWELMRLASNDDFDSFRKLSFYFSANMEYAKTEENKSYLIDKYKKDSSSDVRVAVVSTLYNIWSEDSNLISFYKDALSDSSVNVKLTALDIINVLAREDALLRAYEMEKDTDPRIIRYLSRMYTSVKDESKSKWFNWAIKQVEYRNKSYVISKYLKYLLEKDNQIVWKACKKLEEEAIYENNKDVRYSSAVAIHRLRERNIGRIEDIRKDIVDKKEASTGTPYDLKLLEEKHQELLEHDKNLEEMIKRIYDSEINKNIKSKYEDRGFLSTKVPSFKENQAVVEP
;
A
#
# COMPACT_ATOMS: atom_id res chain seq x y z
N MET A 1 28.63 -4.37 -5.81
CA MET A 1 27.90 -3.09 -5.67
C MET A 1 28.87 -2.02 -5.18
N MET A 2 28.68 -0.75 -5.56
CA MET A 2 29.44 0.39 -5.05
C MET A 2 28.46 1.52 -4.66
N THR A 3 28.47 1.91 -3.38
CA THR A 3 27.73 3.09 -2.89
C THR A 3 28.72 4.11 -2.37
N VAL A 4 28.61 5.36 -2.83
CA VAL A 4 29.49 6.47 -2.44
C VAL A 4 28.62 7.59 -1.89
N GLY A 5 28.95 8.07 -0.70
CA GLY A 5 28.22 9.13 -0.03
C GLY A 5 28.71 9.38 1.39
N GLU A 6 28.22 10.45 2.00
CA GLU A 6 28.52 10.78 3.39
C GLU A 6 27.54 10.09 4.35
N PHE A 7 27.89 8.90 4.83
CA PHE A 7 27.07 8.14 5.77
C PHE A 7 27.57 8.27 7.21
N ALA A 8 26.63 8.17 8.16
CA ALA A 8 26.97 7.68 9.49
C ALA A 8 27.04 6.15 9.43
N VAL A 9 28.03 5.57 10.11
CA VAL A 9 28.22 4.11 10.17
C VAL A 9 27.94 3.63 11.58
N ILE A 10 26.85 2.89 11.74
CA ILE A 10 26.47 2.28 13.00
C ILE A 10 26.98 0.85 12.96
N LYS A 11 27.93 0.54 13.85
CA LYS A 11 28.52 -0.79 13.93
C LYS A 11 27.56 -1.74 14.66
N ASP A 12 27.43 -2.93 14.08
CA ASP A 12 26.79 -4.09 14.67
C ASP A 12 27.53 -5.35 14.25
N SER A 13 27.21 -6.47 14.88
CA SER A 13 27.82 -7.75 14.55
C SER A 13 26.90 -8.93 14.82
N TRP A 14 27.10 -10.01 14.09
CA TRP A 14 26.48 -11.31 14.32
C TRP A 14 27.56 -12.39 14.34
N LYS A 15 27.74 -13.09 15.46
CA LYS A 15 28.79 -14.12 15.63
C LYS A 15 30.20 -13.64 15.20
N GLY A 16 30.51 -12.36 15.47
CA GLY A 16 31.78 -11.73 15.08
C GLY A 16 31.82 -11.19 13.63
N MET A 17 30.86 -11.54 12.78
CA MET A 17 30.70 -11.02 11.42
C MET A 17 30.16 -9.58 11.45
N PRO A 18 30.72 -8.64 10.67
CA PRO A 18 30.23 -7.26 10.60
C PRO A 18 28.81 -7.13 10.04
N VAL A 19 27.93 -6.44 10.78
CA VAL A 19 26.53 -6.15 10.41
C VAL A 19 26.24 -4.64 10.37
N HIS A 20 27.02 -3.86 9.63
CA HIS A 20 27.00 -2.39 9.76
C HIS A 20 25.85 -1.71 9.02
N TYR A 21 25.35 -0.60 9.58
CA TYR A 21 24.29 0.22 8.98
C TYR A 21 24.86 1.56 8.52
N TYR A 22 24.69 1.87 7.24
CA TYR A 22 25.13 3.11 6.59
C TYR A 22 23.90 3.96 6.32
N VAL A 23 23.74 5.04 7.08
CA VAL A 23 22.50 5.84 7.09
C VAL A 23 22.79 7.34 7.03
N PRO A 24 21.80 8.18 6.68
CA PRO A 24 21.96 9.63 6.75
C PRO A 24 22.39 10.09 8.15
N LYS A 25 23.42 10.96 8.21
CA LYS A 25 24.02 11.42 9.48
C LYS A 25 22.98 12.01 10.44
N LYS A 26 22.08 12.86 9.93
CA LYS A 26 21.03 13.55 10.70
C LYS A 26 20.11 12.60 11.47
N ASP A 27 19.84 11.42 10.91
CA ASP A 27 18.82 10.50 11.40
C ASP A 27 19.43 9.20 11.97
N SER A 28 20.75 9.17 12.17
CA SER A 28 21.54 7.98 12.54
C SER A 28 21.08 7.29 13.83
N ALA A 29 20.51 8.02 14.78
CA ALA A 29 19.93 7.47 16.00
C ALA A 29 18.76 6.49 15.73
N ASN A 30 18.12 6.56 14.57
CA ASN A 30 17.03 5.66 14.19
C ASN A 30 17.50 4.30 13.64
N ALA A 31 18.78 4.14 13.29
CA ALA A 31 19.36 2.93 12.68
C ALA A 31 18.91 1.64 13.36
N LYS A 32 19.12 1.54 14.67
CA LYS A 32 18.79 0.34 15.45
C LYS A 32 17.29 0.09 15.59
N GLY A 33 16.47 1.13 15.49
CA GLY A 33 15.01 0.96 15.50
C GLY A 33 14.45 0.39 14.20
N VAL A 34 15.20 0.50 13.09
CA VAL A 34 14.80 -0.03 11.78
C VAL A 34 15.49 -1.37 11.50
N PHE A 35 16.80 -1.45 11.75
CA PHE A 35 17.66 -2.57 11.36
C PHE A 35 18.11 -3.44 12.53
N GLY A 36 17.75 -3.10 13.78
CA GLY A 36 18.30 -3.75 14.96
C GLY A 36 17.98 -5.24 15.11
N ASN A 37 16.96 -5.74 14.41
CA ASN A 37 16.60 -7.16 14.42
C ASN A 37 17.43 -7.99 13.43
N THR A 38 18.25 -7.38 12.57
CA THR A 38 19.01 -8.09 11.54
C THR A 38 19.92 -9.21 12.09
N PRO A 39 20.68 -9.04 13.20
CA PRO A 39 21.43 -10.15 13.79
C PRO A 39 20.55 -11.32 14.24
N GLU A 40 19.33 -11.04 14.72
CA GLU A 40 18.38 -12.09 15.11
C GLU A 40 17.82 -12.81 13.88
N MET A 41 17.46 -12.07 12.83
CA MET A 41 17.03 -12.65 11.55
C MET A 41 18.10 -13.55 10.93
N LEU A 42 19.38 -13.14 11.00
CA LEU A 42 20.51 -13.94 10.54
C LEU A 42 20.60 -15.28 11.28
N SER A 43 20.41 -15.28 12.61
CA SER A 43 20.33 -16.52 13.39
C SER A 43 19.13 -17.37 12.97
N PHE A 44 17.95 -16.76 12.97
CA PHE A 44 16.69 -17.43 12.66
C PHE A 44 16.73 -18.13 11.31
N TYR A 45 17.10 -17.43 10.23
CA TYR A 45 17.15 -18.03 8.90
C TYR A 45 18.24 -19.08 8.76
N SER A 46 19.43 -18.85 9.34
CA SER A 46 20.51 -19.83 9.32
C SER A 46 20.09 -21.15 9.99
N GLU A 47 19.40 -21.06 11.12
CA GLU A 47 18.90 -22.22 11.87
C GLU A 47 17.73 -22.89 11.16
N LYS A 48 16.75 -22.11 10.69
CA LYS A 48 15.54 -22.60 10.03
C LYS A 48 15.85 -23.32 8.72
N LEU A 49 16.83 -22.84 7.95
CA LEU A 49 17.28 -23.46 6.70
C LEU A 49 18.33 -24.57 6.92
N GLY A 50 18.87 -24.69 8.14
CA GLY A 50 19.99 -25.58 8.42
C GLY A 50 21.27 -25.26 7.62
N TYR A 51 21.40 -24.02 7.13
CA TYR A 51 22.50 -23.58 6.29
C TYR A 51 23.03 -22.23 6.79
N PRO A 52 24.29 -22.12 7.25
CA PRO A 52 24.82 -20.89 7.82
C PRO A 52 24.85 -19.76 6.79
N TYR A 53 24.68 -18.52 7.23
CA TYR A 53 24.86 -17.35 6.36
C TYR A 53 26.20 -17.43 5.59
N PRO A 54 26.18 -17.45 4.25
CA PRO A 54 27.36 -17.87 3.45
C PRO A 54 28.38 -16.76 3.18
N TRP A 55 28.11 -15.52 3.57
CA TRP A 55 28.92 -14.35 3.19
C TRP A 55 29.74 -13.81 4.37
N ASP A 56 30.77 -13.03 4.08
CA ASP A 56 31.75 -12.53 5.05
C ASP A 56 31.27 -11.30 5.86
N LYS A 57 30.17 -10.68 5.43
CA LYS A 57 29.53 -9.52 6.05
C LYS A 57 28.09 -9.37 5.57
N TYR A 58 27.31 -8.58 6.30
CA TYR A 58 25.99 -8.09 5.84
C TYR A 58 25.86 -6.61 6.18
N HIS A 59 25.70 -5.73 5.21
CA HIS A 59 25.52 -4.30 5.46
C HIS A 59 24.15 -3.84 4.97
N GLN A 60 23.62 -2.78 5.58
CA GLN A 60 22.39 -2.13 5.10
C GLN A 60 22.67 -0.66 4.87
N VAL A 61 22.32 -0.19 3.68
CA VAL A 61 22.66 1.15 3.20
C VAL A 61 21.39 1.88 2.80
N VAL A 62 21.10 3.02 3.44
CA VAL A 62 19.94 3.84 3.13
C VAL A 62 20.31 4.93 2.14
N VAL A 63 19.64 4.96 0.99
CA VAL A 63 19.86 5.98 -0.06
C VAL A 63 18.57 6.71 -0.43
N SER A 64 18.68 7.99 -0.76
CA SER A 64 17.56 8.80 -1.27
C SER A 64 17.23 8.46 -2.72
N ASP A 65 15.97 8.67 -3.11
CA ASP A 65 15.47 8.50 -4.48
C ASP A 65 15.76 7.12 -5.13
N TYR A 66 15.87 6.06 -4.32
CA TYR A 66 16.08 4.71 -4.86
C TYR A 66 14.84 4.20 -5.60
N VAL A 67 14.99 3.93 -6.90
CA VAL A 67 13.86 3.65 -7.81
C VAL A 67 13.25 2.26 -7.60
N SER A 68 14.06 1.26 -7.22
CA SER A 68 13.61 -0.14 -7.09
C SER A 68 13.07 -0.50 -5.70
N GLY A 69 12.99 0.46 -4.77
CA GLY A 69 12.52 0.21 -3.41
C GLY A 69 13.65 -0.28 -2.49
N ALA A 70 14.18 -1.48 -2.73
CA ALA A 70 15.36 -2.06 -2.11
C ALA A 70 16.08 -3.03 -3.08
N MET A 71 17.27 -3.53 -2.73
CA MET A 71 18.06 -4.44 -3.58
C MET A 71 19.03 -5.27 -2.74
N GLU A 72 19.05 -6.55 -3.03
CA GLU A 72 19.62 -7.66 -2.26
C GLU A 72 21.13 -7.85 -2.42
N ASN A 73 21.87 -6.85 -2.91
CA ASN A 73 23.26 -7.02 -3.31
C ASN A 73 24.10 -7.75 -2.24
N THR A 74 24.81 -8.80 -2.65
CA THR A 74 25.53 -9.71 -1.76
C THR A 74 26.41 -8.99 -0.74
N GLY A 75 26.12 -9.24 0.54
CA GLY A 75 26.81 -8.68 1.69
C GLY A 75 26.58 -7.18 1.96
N ALA A 76 25.77 -6.48 1.15
CA ALA A 76 25.41 -5.08 1.37
C ALA A 76 24.11 -4.68 0.65
N VAL A 77 22.99 -4.74 1.36
CA VAL A 77 21.65 -4.38 0.87
C VAL A 77 21.48 -2.87 0.78
N ILE A 78 20.85 -2.41 -0.29
CA ILE A 78 20.43 -1.01 -0.46
C ILE A 78 18.94 -0.88 -0.16
N HIS A 79 18.58 0.08 0.68
CA HIS A 79 17.18 0.44 0.95
C HIS A 79 16.91 1.88 0.52
N GLY A 80 15.76 2.12 -0.08
CA GLY A 80 15.24 3.47 -0.28
C GLY A 80 14.95 4.16 1.05
N ARG A 81 15.09 5.49 1.08
CA ARG A 81 14.87 6.34 2.28
C ARG A 81 13.54 6.08 3.00
N TRP A 82 12.52 5.61 2.30
CA TRP A 82 11.19 5.30 2.87
C TRP A 82 11.20 4.13 3.87
N VAL A 83 12.13 3.18 3.75
CA VAL A 83 12.32 2.10 4.75
C VAL A 83 12.81 2.67 6.08
N PHE A 84 13.55 3.78 6.03
CA PHE A 84 14.24 4.35 7.19
C PHE A 84 13.34 5.26 8.02
N THR A 85 12.55 4.68 8.91
CA THR A 85 11.57 5.40 9.72
C THR A 85 12.16 5.98 11.02
N SER A 86 11.63 7.11 11.46
CA SER A 86 11.85 7.68 12.80
C SER A 86 11.07 6.90 13.86
N ALA A 87 11.41 7.10 15.14
CA ALA A 87 10.66 6.49 16.26
C ALA A 87 9.17 6.83 16.24
N LYS A 88 8.82 8.05 15.82
CA LYS A 88 7.43 8.51 15.71
C LYS A 88 6.68 7.82 14.57
N GLU A 89 7.33 7.62 13.43
CA GLU A 89 6.74 6.90 12.28
C GLU A 89 6.52 5.42 12.59
N ARG A 90 7.45 4.79 13.31
CA ARG A 90 7.38 3.36 13.68
C ARG A 90 6.20 2.98 14.56
N ILE A 91 5.56 3.94 15.24
CA ILE A 91 4.32 3.70 15.98
C ILE A 91 3.20 3.27 15.02
N ASP A 92 3.22 3.80 13.79
CA ASP A 92 2.14 3.62 12.82
C ASP A 92 2.47 2.60 11.72
N TYR A 93 3.74 2.46 11.35
CA TYR A 93 4.20 1.47 10.39
C TYR A 93 5.70 1.19 10.53
N ASN A 94 6.09 -0.07 10.36
CA ASN A 94 7.48 -0.49 10.23
C ASN A 94 7.67 -1.23 8.89
N HIS A 95 8.89 -1.21 8.36
CA HIS A 95 9.25 -1.84 7.09
C HIS A 95 10.20 -3.03 7.33
N GLU A 96 9.93 -3.76 8.41
CA GLU A 96 10.73 -4.88 8.84
C GLU A 96 10.56 -6.10 7.92
N ASP A 97 9.37 -6.24 7.32
CA ASP A 97 9.08 -7.15 6.22
C ASP A 97 10.09 -6.96 5.07
N VAL A 98 10.33 -5.72 4.65
CA VAL A 98 11.30 -5.41 3.59
C VAL A 98 12.72 -5.81 4.02
N VAL A 99 13.11 -5.54 5.26
CA VAL A 99 14.44 -5.96 5.77
C VAL A 99 14.57 -7.49 5.78
N ALA A 100 13.51 -8.19 6.17
CA ALA A 100 13.45 -9.64 6.18
C ALA A 100 13.53 -10.25 4.76
N HIS A 101 12.85 -9.63 3.79
CA HIS A 101 12.85 -9.97 2.38
C HIS A 101 14.26 -9.91 1.79
N GLU A 102 14.90 -8.74 1.90
CA GLU A 102 16.22 -8.49 1.33
C GLU A 102 17.31 -9.37 1.96
N LEU A 103 17.18 -9.69 3.25
CA LEU A 103 18.10 -10.60 3.92
C LEU A 103 17.92 -12.05 3.45
N PHE A 104 16.68 -12.49 3.21
CA PHE A 104 16.42 -13.87 2.83
C PHE A 104 16.99 -14.21 1.43
N HIS A 105 17.13 -13.20 0.57
CA HIS A 105 17.80 -13.33 -0.72
C HIS A 105 19.24 -13.84 -0.64
N HIS A 106 19.94 -13.65 0.49
CA HIS A 106 21.30 -14.17 0.65
C HIS A 106 21.39 -15.70 0.54
N TRP A 107 20.29 -16.41 0.78
CA TRP A 107 20.15 -17.84 0.48
C TRP A 107 19.44 -18.09 -0.86
N PHE A 108 18.39 -17.32 -1.17
CA PHE A 108 17.56 -17.48 -2.38
C PHE A 108 17.65 -16.26 -3.30
N GLY A 109 18.56 -16.30 -4.26
CA GLY A 109 18.86 -15.20 -5.17
C GLY A 109 20.36 -14.96 -5.31
N ASP A 110 21.08 -15.03 -4.18
CA ASP A 110 22.53 -14.86 -4.14
C ASP A 110 23.30 -16.18 -4.07
N LEU A 111 22.99 -17.04 -3.08
CA LEU A 111 23.67 -18.35 -2.93
C LEU A 111 23.20 -19.33 -4.01
N VAL A 112 21.89 -19.42 -4.21
CA VAL A 112 21.26 -20.14 -5.31
C VAL A 112 20.41 -19.16 -6.08
N THR A 113 20.82 -18.86 -7.32
CA THR A 113 20.14 -17.87 -8.16
C THR A 113 19.29 -18.53 -9.24
N CYS A 114 18.26 -17.86 -9.75
CA CYS A 114 17.52 -18.34 -10.91
C CYS A 114 18.44 -18.47 -12.15
N GLU A 115 18.24 -19.51 -12.96
CA GLU A 115 19.00 -19.72 -14.20
C GLU A 115 18.73 -18.64 -15.26
N SER A 116 17.49 -18.18 -15.30
CA SER A 116 16.99 -17.16 -16.21
C SER A 116 15.84 -16.40 -15.57
N TRP A 117 15.47 -15.24 -16.12
CA TRP A 117 14.32 -14.46 -15.64
C TRP A 117 13.01 -15.27 -15.67
N SER A 118 12.91 -16.29 -16.52
CA SER A 118 11.81 -17.26 -16.51
C SER A 118 11.61 -17.95 -15.17
N ASN A 119 12.69 -18.15 -14.43
CA ASN A 119 12.72 -18.76 -13.10
C ASN A 119 12.85 -17.72 -11.97
N LEU A 120 12.63 -16.43 -12.23
CA LEU A 120 12.78 -15.34 -11.25
C LEU A 120 11.98 -15.59 -9.95
N ALA A 121 10.84 -16.28 -10.03
CA ALA A 121 10.07 -16.68 -8.86
C ALA A 121 10.91 -17.46 -7.82
N LEU A 122 11.93 -18.22 -8.22
CA LEU A 122 12.83 -18.90 -7.26
C LEU A 122 13.66 -17.94 -6.40
N ASN A 123 13.83 -16.69 -6.83
CA ASN A 123 14.42 -15.64 -6.01
C ASN A 123 13.32 -14.96 -5.20
N GLU A 124 12.34 -14.37 -5.91
CA GLU A 124 11.38 -13.41 -5.34
C GLU A 124 10.29 -14.05 -4.49
N SER A 125 9.83 -15.25 -4.87
CA SER A 125 8.82 -15.97 -4.08
C SER A 125 9.38 -16.40 -2.74
N PHE A 126 10.65 -16.82 -2.72
CA PHE A 126 11.31 -17.22 -1.48
C PHE A 126 11.56 -16.02 -0.58
N ALA A 127 12.06 -14.90 -1.10
CA ALA A 127 12.23 -13.68 -0.31
C ALA A 127 10.90 -13.19 0.27
N THR A 128 9.84 -13.18 -0.54
CA THR A 128 8.47 -12.88 -0.08
C THR A 128 8.02 -13.87 1.00
N TYR A 129 8.31 -15.16 0.85
CA TYR A 129 7.96 -16.16 1.88
C TYR A 129 8.82 -16.03 3.15
N GLY A 130 10.06 -15.54 3.03
CA GLY A 130 10.92 -15.20 4.15
C GLY A 130 10.27 -14.17 5.08
N GLU A 131 9.56 -13.18 4.52
CA GLU A 131 8.75 -12.23 5.30
C GLU A 131 7.74 -12.94 6.19
N TYR A 132 6.99 -13.90 5.65
CA TYR A 132 6.02 -14.70 6.40
C TYR A 132 6.70 -15.46 7.54
N LEU A 133 7.81 -16.15 7.25
CA LEU A 133 8.55 -16.93 8.24
C LEU A 133 9.07 -16.04 9.39
N TRP A 134 9.60 -14.87 9.08
CA TRP A 134 10.06 -13.92 10.09
C TRP A 134 8.92 -13.38 10.94
N LEU A 135 7.82 -12.95 10.32
CA LEU A 135 6.65 -12.44 11.05
C LEU A 135 6.04 -13.52 11.96
N GLU A 136 6.00 -14.78 11.49
CA GLU A 136 5.51 -15.92 12.27
C GLU A 136 6.39 -16.13 13.51
N TYR A 137 7.71 -16.13 13.33
CA TYR A 137 8.67 -16.28 14.43
C TYR A 137 8.62 -15.11 15.43
N LYS A 138 8.63 -13.87 14.93
CA LYS A 138 8.81 -12.67 15.77
C LYS A 138 7.53 -12.19 16.43
N TYR A 139 6.40 -12.30 15.73
CA TYR A 139 5.13 -11.67 16.12
C TYR A 139 3.94 -12.66 16.15
N GLY A 140 4.19 -13.94 15.87
CA GLY A 140 3.19 -14.99 15.91
C GLY A 140 2.38 -15.12 14.61
N LYS A 141 1.68 -16.26 14.51
CA LYS A 141 0.98 -16.71 13.31
C LYS A 141 -0.05 -15.72 12.77
N TYR A 142 -0.81 -15.02 13.62
CA TYR A 142 -1.80 -14.04 13.15
C TYR A 142 -1.19 -12.88 12.37
N ARG A 143 0.01 -12.43 12.77
CA ARG A 143 0.72 -11.35 12.06
C ARG A 143 1.18 -11.84 10.69
N ALA A 144 1.70 -13.07 10.63
CA ALA A 144 2.12 -13.72 9.37
C ALA A 144 0.93 -13.99 8.44
N ASP A 145 -0.17 -14.54 8.94
CA ASP A 145 -1.37 -14.85 8.15
C ASP A 145 -2.06 -13.58 7.62
N LYS A 146 -1.98 -12.47 8.37
CA LYS A 146 -2.39 -11.14 7.88
C LYS A 146 -1.55 -10.68 6.70
N GLN A 147 -0.22 -10.85 6.75
CA GLN A 147 0.67 -10.57 5.62
C GLN A 147 0.31 -11.46 4.42
N LEU A 148 0.18 -12.77 4.63
CA LEU A 148 -0.17 -13.74 3.58
C LEU A 148 -1.51 -13.41 2.89
N ARG A 149 -2.47 -12.84 3.63
CA ARG A 149 -3.72 -12.30 3.07
C ARG A 149 -3.46 -11.06 2.23
N GLY A 150 -2.64 -10.12 2.70
CA GLY A 150 -2.21 -8.96 1.93
C GLY A 150 -1.59 -9.37 0.59
N ASP A 151 -0.73 -10.37 0.61
CA ASP A 151 -0.10 -10.94 -0.59
C ASP A 151 -1.14 -11.51 -1.56
N PHE A 152 -2.12 -12.25 -1.06
CA PHE A 152 -3.23 -12.74 -1.88
C PHE A 152 -4.00 -11.62 -2.57
N LEU A 153 -4.36 -10.56 -1.83
CA LEU A 153 -5.08 -9.42 -2.40
C LEU A 153 -4.22 -8.66 -3.43
N ALA A 154 -2.91 -8.53 -3.18
CA ALA A 154 -1.99 -7.93 -4.13
C ALA A 154 -1.89 -8.76 -5.43
N TYR A 155 -1.76 -10.07 -5.32
CA TYR A 155 -1.85 -10.97 -6.47
C TYR A 155 -3.19 -10.84 -7.21
N LEU A 156 -4.33 -10.84 -6.50
CA LEU A 156 -5.63 -10.71 -7.14
C LEU A 156 -5.78 -9.40 -7.95
N SER A 157 -5.10 -8.33 -7.55
CA SER A 157 -5.13 -7.06 -8.26
C SER A 157 -4.34 -7.06 -9.59
N ASP A 158 -3.49 -8.05 -9.82
CA ASP A 158 -2.58 -8.11 -10.98
C ASP A 158 -3.18 -8.87 -12.16
N THR A 159 -3.17 -8.28 -13.36
CA THR A 159 -3.79 -8.87 -14.56
C THR A 159 -2.95 -8.58 -15.81
N PRO A 160 -2.95 -9.47 -16.82
CA PRO A 160 -3.65 -10.76 -16.92
C PRO A 160 -3.06 -11.86 -16.03
N ARG A 161 -3.80 -12.97 -15.85
CA ARG A 161 -3.26 -14.16 -15.16
C ARG A 161 -2.25 -14.89 -16.05
N VAL A 162 -1.08 -15.14 -15.51
CA VAL A 162 0.08 -15.70 -16.19
C VAL A 162 0.69 -16.86 -15.41
N ASN A 163 1.52 -17.66 -16.07
CA ASN A 163 2.23 -18.77 -15.44
C ASN A 163 3.28 -18.18 -14.48
N LEU A 164 3.51 -18.82 -13.33
CA LEU A 164 4.51 -18.34 -12.38
C LEU A 164 5.92 -18.43 -12.99
N ILE A 165 6.28 -19.62 -13.46
CA ILE A 165 7.45 -19.86 -14.30
C ILE A 165 7.00 -19.70 -15.76
N ARG A 166 7.58 -18.75 -16.48
CA ARG A 166 7.21 -18.48 -17.88
C ARG A 166 8.44 -18.33 -18.77
N TYR A 167 8.51 -19.18 -19.78
CA TYR A 167 9.64 -19.23 -20.72
C TYR A 167 9.56 -18.20 -21.85
N HIS A 168 8.45 -17.46 -21.93
CA HIS A 168 8.22 -16.44 -22.95
C HIS A 168 7.70 -15.16 -22.29
N TYR A 169 8.46 -14.08 -22.43
CA TYR A 169 8.16 -12.73 -21.97
C TYR A 169 8.77 -11.72 -22.96
N ASN A 170 8.24 -10.49 -23.02
CA ASN A 170 8.72 -9.48 -23.95
C ASN A 170 9.89 -8.69 -23.36
N ASN A 171 9.79 -8.38 -22.07
CA ASN A 171 10.81 -7.69 -21.30
C ASN A 171 11.03 -8.44 -19.98
N ARG A 172 12.28 -8.49 -19.48
CA ARG A 172 12.57 -9.06 -18.16
C ARG A 172 11.76 -8.39 -17.04
N GLU A 173 11.45 -7.10 -17.20
CA GLU A 173 10.67 -6.34 -16.22
C GLU A 173 9.24 -6.91 -16.07
N ASP A 174 8.74 -7.65 -17.07
CA ASP A 174 7.46 -8.36 -17.01
C ASP A 174 7.45 -9.50 -15.99
N MET A 175 8.64 -9.96 -15.55
CA MET A 175 8.78 -11.00 -14.54
C MET A 175 8.70 -10.46 -13.12
N PHE A 176 8.94 -9.16 -12.93
CA PHE A 176 8.90 -8.49 -11.62
C PHE A 176 7.45 -8.07 -11.29
N ASP A 177 6.56 -9.07 -11.21
CA ASP A 177 5.11 -8.91 -11.08
C ASP A 177 4.56 -9.55 -9.79
N ARG A 178 3.25 -9.39 -9.50
CA ARG A 178 2.68 -9.97 -8.27
C ARG A 178 2.54 -11.50 -8.34
N HIS A 179 2.82 -12.10 -9.50
CA HIS A 179 2.88 -13.55 -9.64
C HIS A 179 4.20 -14.07 -9.06
N SER A 180 5.35 -13.56 -9.54
CA SER A 180 6.67 -13.99 -9.07
C SER A 180 6.92 -13.74 -7.58
N TYR A 181 6.29 -12.71 -7.01
CA TYR A 181 6.41 -12.38 -5.58
C TYR A 181 5.30 -13.07 -4.76
N GLN A 182 4.10 -12.48 -4.77
CA GLN A 182 3.03 -12.83 -3.82
C GLN A 182 2.35 -14.17 -4.14
N LYS A 183 2.05 -14.47 -5.41
CA LYS A 183 1.49 -15.78 -5.78
C LYS A 183 2.47 -16.90 -5.44
N GLY A 184 3.73 -16.74 -5.81
CA GLY A 184 4.74 -17.77 -5.57
C GLY A 184 5.07 -17.96 -4.09
N GLY A 185 5.14 -16.90 -3.29
CA GLY A 185 5.27 -17.03 -1.83
C GLY A 185 4.11 -17.82 -1.20
N ARG A 186 2.88 -17.61 -1.68
CA ARG A 186 1.71 -18.41 -1.26
C ARG A 186 1.79 -19.87 -1.74
N ILE A 187 2.32 -20.13 -2.93
CA ILE A 187 2.54 -21.49 -3.42
C ILE A 187 3.56 -22.24 -2.55
N LEU A 188 4.63 -21.56 -2.12
CA LEU A 188 5.58 -22.13 -1.16
C LEU A 188 4.90 -22.45 0.19
N HIS A 189 4.01 -21.57 0.67
CA HIS A 189 3.23 -21.85 1.87
C HIS A 189 2.30 -23.07 1.71
N MET A 190 1.62 -23.22 0.57
CA MET A 190 0.82 -24.42 0.26
C MET A 190 1.71 -25.68 0.14
N LEU A 191 2.92 -25.55 -0.40
CA LEU A 191 3.85 -26.68 -0.49
C LEU A 191 4.30 -27.12 0.92
N ARG A 192 4.60 -26.18 1.82
CA ARG A 192 4.92 -26.45 3.23
C ARG A 192 3.79 -27.18 3.93
N ASP A 193 2.55 -26.73 3.75
CA ASP A 193 1.37 -27.39 4.31
C ASP A 193 1.21 -28.82 3.78
N LEU A 194 1.36 -29.01 2.47
CA LEU A 194 1.22 -30.31 1.81
C LEU A 194 2.25 -31.35 2.29
N VAL A 195 3.54 -30.97 2.39
CA VAL A 195 4.61 -31.92 2.76
C VAL A 195 4.91 -31.96 4.26
N GLY A 196 4.44 -30.95 5.01
CA GLY A 196 4.76 -30.73 6.42
C GLY A 196 6.08 -29.98 6.64
N ASP A 197 6.18 -29.29 7.78
CA ASP A 197 7.32 -28.44 8.15
C ASP A 197 8.67 -29.14 8.04
N ASP A 198 8.81 -30.32 8.65
CA ASP A 198 10.10 -31.03 8.72
C ASP A 198 10.61 -31.38 7.32
N ALA A 199 9.75 -31.93 6.47
CA ALA A 199 10.10 -32.26 5.09
C ALA A 199 10.38 -30.99 4.26
N PHE A 200 9.60 -29.92 4.46
CA PHE A 200 9.80 -28.67 3.74
C PHE A 200 11.18 -28.07 4.00
N PHE A 201 11.57 -27.87 5.26
CA PHE A 201 12.86 -27.26 5.59
C PHE A 201 14.05 -28.19 5.30
N ALA A 202 13.89 -29.51 5.46
CA ALA A 202 14.91 -30.48 5.02
C ALA A 202 15.10 -30.46 3.49
N SER A 203 14.02 -30.30 2.71
CA SER A 203 14.11 -30.16 1.25
C SER A 203 14.82 -28.88 0.83
N LEU A 204 14.55 -27.76 1.51
CA LEU A 204 15.26 -26.51 1.27
C LEU A 204 16.75 -26.63 1.62
N ASN A 205 17.08 -27.30 2.73
CA ASN A 205 18.48 -27.56 3.09
C ASN A 205 19.20 -28.36 1.99
N LEU A 206 18.58 -29.44 1.50
CA LEU A 206 19.13 -30.26 0.42
C LEU A 206 19.29 -29.44 -0.86
N TYR A 207 18.28 -28.67 -1.24
CA TYR A 207 18.31 -27.79 -2.41
C TYR A 207 19.46 -26.78 -2.35
N LEU A 208 19.61 -26.08 -1.21
CA LEU A 208 20.67 -25.09 -1.01
C LEU A 208 22.05 -25.74 -1.08
N ASN A 209 22.26 -26.91 -0.46
CA ASN A 209 23.54 -27.62 -0.53
C ASN A 209 23.87 -28.12 -1.95
N ASN A 210 22.88 -28.65 -2.68
CA ASN A 210 23.08 -29.19 -4.02
C ASN A 210 23.35 -28.09 -5.07
N ARG A 211 22.76 -26.90 -4.88
CA ARG A 211 22.83 -25.78 -5.81
C ARG A 211 23.66 -24.59 -5.32
N ALA A 212 24.35 -24.71 -4.19
CA ALA A 212 25.22 -23.66 -3.66
C ALA A 212 26.18 -23.12 -4.73
N PHE A 213 26.18 -21.79 -4.92
CA PHE A 213 26.98 -21.06 -5.91
C PHE A 213 26.71 -21.47 -7.36
N LYS A 214 25.51 -21.98 -7.64
CA LYS A 214 25.02 -22.33 -8.98
C LYS A 214 23.65 -21.70 -9.22
N SER A 215 23.26 -21.69 -10.48
CA SER A 215 21.88 -21.37 -10.84
C SER A 215 20.95 -22.58 -10.70
N ALA A 216 19.64 -22.33 -10.61
CA ALA A 216 18.61 -23.35 -10.51
C ALA A 216 17.38 -23.04 -11.38
N GLU A 217 16.74 -24.12 -11.84
CA GLU A 217 15.41 -24.11 -12.43
C GLU A 217 14.40 -24.70 -11.44
N VAL A 218 13.11 -24.47 -11.68
CA VAL A 218 12.04 -24.95 -10.78
C VAL A 218 12.05 -26.47 -10.59
N HIS A 219 12.55 -27.22 -11.56
CA HIS A 219 12.67 -28.67 -11.47
C HIS A 219 13.73 -29.14 -10.47
N ASP A 220 14.79 -28.35 -10.24
CA ASP A 220 15.79 -28.66 -9.21
C ASP A 220 15.17 -28.57 -7.81
N LEU A 221 14.29 -27.59 -7.59
CA LEU A 221 13.52 -27.46 -6.36
C LEU A 221 12.60 -28.68 -6.19
N ARG A 222 11.83 -29.03 -7.23
CA ARG A 222 10.95 -30.22 -7.19
C ARG A 222 11.71 -31.48 -6.82
N MET A 223 12.85 -31.75 -7.46
CA MET A 223 13.64 -32.96 -7.22
C MET A 223 14.11 -33.05 -5.76
N ALA A 224 14.57 -31.94 -5.16
CA ALA A 224 14.96 -31.93 -3.75
C ALA A 224 13.77 -32.24 -2.82
N PHE A 225 12.58 -31.72 -3.13
CA PHE A 225 11.36 -31.99 -2.37
C PHE A 225 10.88 -33.45 -2.52
N GLU A 226 10.91 -34.01 -3.72
CA GLU A 226 10.54 -35.40 -3.97
C GLU A 226 11.52 -36.37 -3.29
N GLU A 227 12.82 -36.05 -3.29
CA GLU A 227 13.86 -36.86 -2.65
C GLU A 227 13.65 -36.96 -1.13
N VAL A 228 13.35 -35.85 -0.46
CA VAL A 228 13.16 -35.81 0.99
C VAL A 228 11.78 -36.32 1.41
N SER A 229 10.71 -35.92 0.72
CA SER A 229 9.34 -36.27 1.11
C SER A 229 8.93 -37.67 0.66
N GLY A 230 9.58 -38.22 -0.37
CA GLY A 230 9.17 -39.48 -1.02
C GLY A 230 7.84 -39.41 -1.77
N GLN A 231 7.25 -38.22 -1.93
CA GLN A 231 5.99 -38.00 -2.63
C GLN A 231 6.23 -37.63 -4.10
N ASP A 232 5.34 -38.04 -5.01
CA ASP A 232 5.30 -37.50 -6.38
C ASP A 232 4.65 -36.11 -6.36
N LEU A 233 5.46 -35.08 -6.61
CA LEU A 233 5.03 -33.69 -6.58
C LEU A 233 4.90 -33.09 -7.99
N ASN A 234 5.04 -33.90 -9.04
CA ASN A 234 4.92 -33.46 -10.42
C ASN A 234 3.58 -32.74 -10.68
N TRP A 235 2.48 -33.28 -10.14
CA TRP A 235 1.15 -32.65 -10.24
C TRP A 235 1.12 -31.25 -9.60
N PHE A 236 1.76 -31.06 -8.44
CA PHE A 236 1.74 -29.79 -7.71
C PHE A 236 2.55 -28.73 -8.46
N PHE A 237 3.75 -29.09 -8.90
CA PHE A 237 4.63 -28.19 -9.64
C PHE A 237 4.04 -27.82 -11.00
N ASN A 238 3.46 -28.77 -11.74
CA ASN A 238 2.77 -28.47 -12.99
C ASN A 238 1.61 -27.49 -12.78
N GLN A 239 0.76 -27.74 -11.77
CA GLN A 239 -0.42 -26.93 -11.52
C GLN A 239 -0.08 -25.51 -11.03
N TRP A 240 0.87 -25.38 -10.12
CA TRP A 240 1.07 -24.13 -9.39
C TRP A 240 2.25 -23.29 -9.92
N PHE A 241 3.35 -23.94 -10.30
CA PHE A 241 4.52 -23.24 -10.84
C PHE A 241 4.44 -23.08 -12.36
N LEU A 242 4.03 -24.12 -13.09
CA LEU A 242 4.12 -24.12 -14.55
C LEU A 242 2.81 -23.71 -15.25
N ASP A 243 1.70 -23.59 -14.53
CA ASP A 243 0.41 -23.14 -15.08
C ASP A 243 -0.10 -21.85 -14.40
N LYS A 244 -1.09 -21.22 -15.04
CA LYS A 244 -1.66 -19.93 -14.64
C LYS A 244 -2.94 -20.08 -13.82
N GLY A 245 -3.29 -18.97 -13.19
CA GLY A 245 -4.57 -18.82 -12.51
C GLY A 245 -4.59 -19.40 -11.10
N HIS A 246 -5.80 -19.56 -10.60
CA HIS A 246 -6.17 -20.10 -9.30
C HIS A 246 -7.65 -20.52 -9.34
N PRO A 247 -8.11 -21.43 -8.47
CA PRO A 247 -9.51 -21.83 -8.41
C PRO A 247 -10.40 -20.72 -7.84
N ILE A 248 -11.61 -20.60 -8.40
CA ILE A 248 -12.73 -19.86 -7.83
C ILE A 248 -13.76 -20.91 -7.41
N LEU A 249 -13.97 -21.07 -6.11
CA LEU A 249 -14.81 -22.13 -5.55
C LEU A 249 -16.16 -21.57 -5.10
N GLU A 250 -17.24 -22.18 -5.56
CA GLU A 250 -18.56 -22.08 -4.94
C GLU A 250 -18.75 -23.26 -4.01
N VAL A 251 -18.93 -22.97 -2.72
CA VAL A 251 -19.10 -23.97 -1.67
C VAL A 251 -20.42 -23.72 -0.95
N ASN A 252 -21.27 -24.73 -0.95
CA ASN A 252 -22.50 -24.75 -0.17
C ASN A 252 -22.66 -26.12 0.46
N TRP A 253 -23.44 -26.19 1.52
CA TRP A 253 -23.77 -27.45 2.16
C TRP A 253 -25.23 -27.48 2.57
N ASN A 254 -25.77 -28.68 2.67
CA ASN A 254 -27.14 -28.92 3.10
C ASN A 254 -27.25 -30.28 3.79
N TYR A 255 -28.41 -30.51 4.41
CA TYR A 255 -28.73 -31.80 5.03
C TYR A 255 -29.51 -32.72 4.10
N VAL A 256 -29.24 -34.03 4.22
CA VAL A 256 -30.10 -35.10 3.72
C VAL A 256 -30.12 -36.21 4.78
N GLY A 257 -31.23 -36.36 5.51
CA GLY A 257 -31.28 -37.18 6.72
C GLY A 257 -30.27 -36.67 7.76
N ASP A 258 -29.48 -37.58 8.33
CA ASP A 258 -28.45 -37.27 9.35
C ASP A 258 -27.06 -37.01 8.72
N SER A 259 -27.03 -36.76 7.40
CA SER A 259 -25.79 -36.55 6.64
C SER A 259 -25.67 -35.12 6.12
N LEU A 260 -24.48 -34.56 6.25
CA LEU A 260 -24.10 -33.29 5.64
C LEU A 260 -23.59 -33.53 4.22
N LEU A 261 -24.22 -32.89 3.24
CA LEU A 261 -23.79 -32.87 1.84
C LEU A 261 -23.05 -31.57 1.58
N LEU A 262 -21.75 -31.66 1.30
CA LEU A 262 -20.91 -30.54 0.91
C LEU A 262 -20.76 -30.52 -0.62
N ASN A 263 -21.32 -29.52 -1.27
CA ASN A 263 -21.21 -29.32 -2.71
C ASN A 263 -20.12 -28.31 -3.03
N VAL A 264 -19.19 -28.68 -3.89
CA VAL A 264 -18.08 -27.82 -4.33
C VAL A 264 -18.05 -27.71 -5.84
N SER A 265 -18.04 -26.49 -6.36
CA SER A 265 -17.92 -26.20 -7.79
C SER A 265 -16.76 -25.26 -8.08
N GLN A 266 -15.94 -25.60 -9.07
CA GLN A 266 -14.88 -24.74 -9.61
C GLN A 266 -15.43 -23.92 -10.79
N VAL A 267 -15.62 -22.62 -10.60
CA VAL A 267 -16.36 -21.75 -11.53
C VAL A 267 -15.49 -20.79 -12.36
N GLN A 268 -14.17 -20.86 -12.21
CA GLN A 268 -13.26 -20.13 -13.09
C GLN A 268 -13.44 -20.54 -14.57
N SER A 269 -13.14 -19.62 -15.48
CA SER A 269 -13.26 -19.80 -16.94
C SER A 269 -12.63 -21.09 -17.46
N LEU A 270 -13.21 -21.67 -18.51
CA LEU A 270 -12.76 -22.93 -19.14
C LEU A 270 -11.35 -22.84 -19.74
N ASN A 271 -10.81 -21.63 -19.93
CA ASN A 271 -9.42 -21.41 -20.36
C ASN A 271 -8.39 -21.49 -19.22
N GLN A 272 -8.85 -21.73 -17.99
CA GLN A 272 -8.02 -22.05 -16.83
C GLN A 272 -8.21 -23.53 -16.46
N PRO A 273 -7.19 -24.19 -15.87
CA PRO A 273 -7.29 -25.61 -15.53
C PRO A 273 -8.36 -25.89 -14.47
N THR A 274 -8.75 -27.16 -14.38
CA THR A 274 -9.40 -27.71 -13.19
C THR A 274 -8.32 -28.02 -12.18
N PHE A 275 -8.44 -27.48 -10.98
CA PHE A 275 -7.43 -27.63 -9.94
C PHE A 275 -7.69 -28.90 -9.13
N LYS A 276 -6.63 -29.63 -8.83
CA LYS A 276 -6.59 -30.67 -7.80
C LYS A 276 -6.24 -30.02 -6.46
N LEU A 277 -7.09 -30.18 -5.45
CA LEU A 277 -6.96 -29.52 -4.15
C LEU A 277 -7.14 -30.54 -3.01
N PRO A 278 -6.11 -30.77 -2.17
CA PRO A 278 -6.34 -31.34 -0.84
C PRO A 278 -6.99 -30.25 0.03
N VAL A 279 -8.09 -30.59 0.71
CA VAL A 279 -8.81 -29.65 1.56
C VAL A 279 -9.16 -30.32 2.88
N ASP A 280 -8.81 -29.66 3.98
CA ASP A 280 -9.31 -29.98 5.30
C ASP A 280 -10.58 -29.15 5.57
N VAL A 281 -11.65 -29.82 5.99
CA VAL A 281 -12.96 -29.23 6.29
C VAL A 281 -13.29 -29.51 7.74
N ASP A 282 -13.41 -28.47 8.56
CA ASP A 282 -13.84 -28.60 9.95
C ASP A 282 -15.36 -28.42 10.02
N VAL A 283 -16.05 -29.41 10.60
CA VAL A 283 -17.49 -29.37 10.84
C VAL A 283 -17.73 -29.20 12.33
N TYR A 284 -18.40 -28.12 12.71
CA TYR A 284 -18.81 -27.80 14.07
C TYR A 284 -20.23 -28.32 14.27
N PHE A 285 -20.44 -29.20 15.24
CA PHE A 285 -21.74 -29.79 15.53
C PHE A 285 -21.83 -30.23 16.99
N SER A 286 -22.97 -30.00 17.62
CA SER A 286 -23.23 -30.41 19.02
C SER A 286 -22.09 -30.01 19.99
N GLY A 287 -21.52 -28.81 19.82
CA GLY A 287 -20.40 -28.31 20.62
C GLY A 287 -19.05 -29.02 20.44
N LYS A 288 -18.86 -29.78 19.35
CA LYS A 288 -17.59 -30.44 18.98
C LYS A 288 -17.18 -30.03 17.57
N VAL A 289 -15.92 -30.24 17.24
CA VAL A 289 -15.38 -30.08 15.88
C VAL A 289 -14.83 -31.41 15.38
N GLU A 290 -15.18 -31.79 14.15
CA GLU A 290 -14.56 -32.92 13.45
C GLU A 290 -13.95 -32.46 12.12
N ARG A 291 -12.69 -32.85 11.89
CA ARG A 291 -11.96 -32.56 10.66
C ARG A 291 -12.16 -33.67 9.63
N LYS A 292 -12.59 -33.29 8.43
CA LYS A 292 -12.74 -34.15 7.25
C LYS A 292 -11.71 -33.77 6.21
N LYS A 293 -10.94 -34.75 5.73
CA LYS A 293 -9.95 -34.55 4.66
C LYS A 293 -10.53 -35.00 3.33
N ILE A 294 -10.56 -34.12 2.34
CA ILE A 294 -11.11 -34.40 1.02
C ILE A 294 -10.14 -34.01 -0.08
N TRP A 295 -10.30 -34.63 -1.25
CA TRP A 295 -9.60 -34.25 -2.47
C TRP A 295 -10.60 -33.81 -3.52
N ILE A 296 -10.48 -32.56 -3.95
CA ILE A 296 -11.23 -32.02 -5.08
C ILE A 296 -10.39 -32.23 -6.33
N SER A 297 -10.99 -32.77 -7.37
CA SER A 297 -10.33 -33.16 -8.63
C SER A 297 -11.16 -32.83 -9.88
N LYS A 298 -12.45 -32.51 -9.72
CA LYS A 298 -13.39 -32.23 -10.81
C LYS A 298 -13.97 -30.82 -10.67
N ARG A 299 -14.63 -30.38 -11.74
CA ARG A 299 -15.35 -29.10 -11.80
C ARG A 299 -16.51 -29.02 -10.84
N LYS A 300 -17.18 -30.14 -10.55
CA LYS A 300 -18.28 -30.24 -9.60
C LYS A 300 -18.16 -31.57 -8.86
N GLU A 301 -18.13 -31.53 -7.54
CA GLU A 301 -18.11 -32.70 -6.67
C GLU A 301 -19.00 -32.48 -5.46
N THR A 302 -19.58 -33.56 -4.96
CA THR A 302 -20.36 -33.59 -3.72
C THR A 302 -19.72 -34.59 -2.78
N PHE A 303 -19.46 -34.17 -1.55
CA PHE A 303 -18.95 -35.00 -0.47
C PHE A 303 -20.05 -35.22 0.56
N VAL A 304 -20.18 -36.45 1.05
CA VAL A 304 -21.18 -36.82 2.05
C VAL A 304 -20.46 -37.15 3.35
N PHE A 305 -20.84 -36.49 4.43
CA PHE A 305 -20.35 -36.76 5.77
C PHE A 305 -21.51 -37.25 6.64
N GLU A 306 -21.49 -38.53 7.00
CA GLU A 306 -22.55 -39.21 7.74
C GLU A 306 -22.45 -38.95 9.26
N ASN A 307 -23.57 -39.12 9.96
CA ASN A 307 -23.70 -39.03 11.42
C ASN A 307 -23.35 -37.65 12.00
N LEU A 308 -23.81 -36.57 11.35
CA LEU A 308 -23.55 -35.18 11.74
C LEU A 308 -24.84 -34.42 12.04
N GLU A 309 -25.56 -34.81 13.08
CA GLU A 309 -26.73 -34.07 13.54
C GLU A 309 -26.33 -32.75 14.24
N GLY A 310 -27.11 -31.69 13.99
CA GLY A 310 -26.94 -30.41 14.68
C GLY A 310 -25.66 -29.65 14.32
N VAL A 311 -25.33 -29.56 13.03
CA VAL A 311 -24.21 -28.76 12.51
C VAL A 311 -24.51 -27.28 12.72
N GLU A 312 -23.58 -26.64 13.40
CA GLU A 312 -23.59 -25.24 13.79
C GLU A 312 -22.82 -24.40 12.78
N ALA A 313 -21.74 -24.94 12.19
CA ALA A 313 -20.95 -24.29 11.15
C ALA A 313 -20.09 -25.28 10.35
N VAL A 314 -19.77 -24.91 9.11
CA VAL A 314 -18.77 -25.61 8.27
C VAL A 314 -17.66 -24.66 7.87
N ASN A 315 -16.45 -24.97 8.30
CA ASN A 315 -15.23 -24.23 8.00
C ASN A 315 -14.45 -24.93 6.88
N PHE A 316 -14.66 -24.47 5.65
CA PHE A 316 -13.98 -25.00 4.47
C PHE A 316 -12.56 -24.44 4.34
N ASP A 317 -11.57 -25.27 3.97
CA ASP A 317 -10.14 -24.93 4.03
C ASP A 317 -9.76 -24.49 5.45
N ALA A 318 -9.87 -25.43 6.40
CA ALA A 318 -9.82 -25.18 7.83
C ALA A 318 -8.56 -24.42 8.27
N ASP A 319 -7.41 -24.76 7.66
CA ASP A 319 -6.11 -24.14 7.95
C ASP A 319 -5.85 -22.88 7.11
N LYS A 320 -6.73 -22.59 6.13
CA LYS A 320 -6.79 -21.34 5.34
C LYS A 320 -5.59 -21.08 4.43
N VAL A 321 -4.92 -22.15 4.03
CA VAL A 321 -3.66 -22.15 3.29
C VAL A 321 -3.86 -22.01 1.78
N LEU A 322 -5.01 -22.47 1.25
CA LEU A 322 -5.20 -22.59 -0.20
C LEU A 322 -5.23 -21.22 -0.89
N LEU A 323 -4.55 -21.16 -2.04
CA LEU A 323 -4.63 -20.05 -2.97
C LEU A 323 -5.92 -20.19 -3.79
N MET A 324 -7.00 -19.59 -3.31
CA MET A 324 -8.32 -19.64 -3.95
C MET A 324 -9.17 -18.41 -3.65
N GLU A 325 -10.11 -18.10 -4.53
CA GLU A 325 -11.27 -17.28 -4.21
C GLU A 325 -12.41 -18.19 -3.71
N LEU A 326 -12.98 -17.89 -2.54
CA LEU A 326 -14.03 -18.70 -1.91
C LEU A 326 -15.37 -17.96 -1.83
N ASN A 327 -16.32 -18.46 -2.61
CA ASN A 327 -17.72 -18.06 -2.60
C ASN A 327 -18.53 -19.02 -1.73
N GLN A 328 -18.51 -18.73 -0.43
CA GLN A 328 -19.37 -19.34 0.59
C GLN A 328 -20.18 -18.24 1.28
N THR A 329 -21.46 -18.51 1.55
CA THR A 329 -22.30 -17.67 2.42
C THR A 329 -22.20 -18.19 3.85
N LEU A 330 -22.20 -17.27 4.82
CA LEU A 330 -22.32 -17.60 6.24
C LEU A 330 -23.54 -16.89 6.81
N THR A 331 -24.33 -17.59 7.61
CA THR A 331 -25.34 -16.98 8.47
C THR A 331 -24.68 -16.28 9.67
N PRO A 332 -25.36 -15.34 10.33
CA PRO A 332 -24.87 -14.75 11.59
C PRO A 332 -24.50 -15.78 12.66
N ASP A 333 -25.27 -16.85 12.81
CA ASP A 333 -25.02 -17.90 13.80
C ASP A 333 -23.78 -18.71 13.46
N GLU A 334 -23.62 -19.12 12.20
CA GLU A 334 -22.40 -19.80 11.72
C GLU A 334 -21.16 -18.92 11.92
N ALA A 335 -21.26 -17.64 11.55
CA ALA A 335 -20.15 -16.71 11.71
C ALA A 335 -19.76 -16.52 13.18
N LEU A 336 -20.73 -16.43 14.09
CA LEU A 336 -20.47 -16.33 15.52
C LEU A 336 -19.74 -17.56 16.06
N VAL A 337 -20.17 -18.76 15.66
CA VAL A 337 -19.51 -20.03 16.01
C VAL A 337 -18.07 -20.05 15.50
N LEU A 338 -17.86 -19.74 14.22
CA LEU A 338 -16.52 -19.73 13.62
C LEU A 338 -15.59 -18.70 14.26
N PHE A 339 -16.10 -17.51 14.61
CA PHE A 339 -15.28 -16.49 15.28
C PHE A 339 -14.88 -16.91 16.68
N LYS A 340 -15.80 -17.55 17.42
CA LYS A 340 -15.61 -17.90 18.82
C LYS A 340 -14.73 -19.15 19.00
N GLU A 341 -14.96 -20.17 18.17
CA GLU A 341 -14.39 -21.50 18.38
C GLU A 341 -13.14 -21.78 17.51
N SER A 342 -12.81 -20.91 16.53
CA SER A 342 -11.61 -21.07 15.71
C SER A 342 -10.45 -20.19 16.21
N ASP A 343 -9.25 -20.78 16.29
CA ASP A 343 -7.99 -20.05 16.52
C ASP A 343 -7.27 -19.69 15.20
N ASN A 344 -7.96 -19.73 14.05
CA ASN A 344 -7.36 -19.34 12.77
C ASN A 344 -7.70 -17.88 12.41
N TYR A 345 -6.68 -17.06 12.14
CA TYR A 345 -6.84 -15.64 11.80
C TYR A 345 -7.83 -15.42 10.65
N ARG A 346 -7.68 -16.18 9.56
CA ARG A 346 -8.48 -15.97 8.35
C ARG A 346 -9.91 -16.50 8.53
N THR A 347 -10.13 -17.56 9.30
CA THR A 347 -11.48 -18.02 9.68
C THR A 347 -12.22 -16.94 10.47
N LYS A 348 -11.59 -16.39 11.54
CA LYS A 348 -12.17 -15.28 12.32
C LYS A 348 -12.46 -14.05 11.45
N LEU A 349 -11.52 -13.69 10.58
CA LEU A 349 -11.70 -12.55 9.68
C LEU A 349 -12.86 -12.77 8.70
N GLU A 350 -12.95 -13.95 8.09
CA GLU A 350 -14.01 -14.28 7.14
C GLU A 350 -15.38 -14.29 7.82
N ALA A 351 -15.48 -14.81 9.04
CA ALA A 351 -16.68 -14.73 9.86
C ALA A 351 -17.17 -13.27 9.99
N MET A 352 -16.28 -12.33 10.36
CA MET A 352 -16.63 -10.91 10.45
C MET A 352 -17.03 -10.31 9.08
N LEU A 353 -16.28 -10.62 8.02
CA LEU A 353 -16.49 -10.01 6.70
C LEU A 353 -17.78 -10.48 6.03
N LYS A 354 -18.19 -11.74 6.23
CA LYS A 354 -19.39 -12.30 5.59
C LYS A 354 -20.69 -11.73 6.14
N VAL A 355 -20.68 -11.26 7.39
CA VAL A 355 -21.87 -10.69 8.07
C VAL A 355 -21.81 -9.17 8.23
N VAL A 356 -20.85 -8.48 7.60
CA VAL A 356 -20.66 -7.02 7.76
C VAL A 356 -21.88 -6.16 7.40
N ARG A 357 -22.80 -6.69 6.59
CA ARG A 357 -24.05 -6.00 6.21
C ARG A 357 -25.24 -6.39 7.08
N ASP A 358 -25.10 -7.42 7.90
CA ASP A 358 -26.14 -7.87 8.81
C ASP A 358 -26.15 -7.00 10.07
N THR A 359 -27.33 -6.71 10.60
CA THR A 359 -27.51 -5.86 11.80
C THR A 359 -28.28 -6.58 12.91
N SER A 360 -28.32 -7.91 12.88
CA SER A 360 -28.97 -8.72 13.91
C SER A 360 -28.24 -8.61 15.25
N LEU A 361 -28.91 -9.05 16.32
CA LEU A 361 -28.31 -9.15 17.64
C LEU A 361 -27.09 -10.09 17.64
N THR A 362 -27.18 -11.23 16.95
CA THR A 362 -26.07 -12.20 16.81
C THR A 362 -24.83 -11.55 16.19
N THR A 363 -25.00 -10.77 15.13
CA THR A 363 -23.87 -10.05 14.52
C THR A 363 -23.30 -8.98 15.46
N TRP A 364 -24.16 -8.28 16.20
CA TRP A 364 -23.68 -7.36 17.24
C TRP A 364 -22.87 -8.07 18.33
N GLU A 365 -23.29 -9.25 18.79
CA GLU A 365 -22.55 -10.07 19.75
C GLU A 365 -21.17 -10.46 19.21
N LEU A 366 -21.09 -10.88 17.94
CA LEU A 366 -19.82 -11.15 17.26
C LEU A 366 -18.91 -9.92 17.27
N MET A 367 -19.41 -8.75 16.84
CA MET A 367 -18.62 -7.51 16.85
C MET A 367 -18.19 -7.12 18.28
N ARG A 368 -19.05 -7.35 19.28
CA ARG A 368 -18.71 -7.08 20.68
C ARG A 368 -17.58 -7.98 21.18
N LEU A 369 -17.59 -9.27 20.83
CA LEU A 369 -16.48 -10.20 21.10
C LEU A 369 -15.21 -9.74 20.41
N ALA A 370 -15.27 -9.45 19.10
CA ALA A 370 -14.14 -8.98 18.31
C ALA A 370 -13.52 -7.67 18.85
N SER A 371 -14.33 -6.78 19.43
CA SER A 371 -13.84 -5.53 20.04
C SER A 371 -12.97 -5.71 21.29
N ASN A 372 -12.92 -6.94 21.82
CA ASN A 372 -12.13 -7.35 22.98
C ASN A 372 -11.07 -8.40 22.64
N ASP A 373 -10.93 -8.81 21.38
CA ASP A 373 -9.93 -9.81 20.97
C ASP A 373 -8.50 -9.26 21.16
N ASP A 374 -7.54 -10.13 21.47
CA ASP A 374 -6.13 -9.77 21.67
C ASP A 374 -5.48 -9.20 20.40
N PHE A 375 -5.97 -9.60 19.22
CA PHE A 375 -5.46 -9.11 17.96
C PHE A 375 -6.09 -7.78 17.56
N ASP A 376 -5.23 -6.76 17.39
CA ASP A 376 -5.60 -5.39 17.06
C ASP A 376 -6.52 -5.25 15.84
N SER A 377 -6.32 -6.12 14.84
CA SER A 377 -7.05 -6.07 13.59
C SER A 377 -8.53 -6.44 13.76
N PHE A 378 -8.87 -7.37 14.66
CA PHE A 378 -10.26 -7.69 14.96
C PHE A 378 -10.94 -6.58 15.75
N ARG A 379 -10.23 -6.00 16.75
CA ARG A 379 -10.74 -4.83 17.47
C ARG A 379 -11.03 -3.66 16.52
N LYS A 380 -10.08 -3.32 15.66
CA LYS A 380 -10.21 -2.28 14.62
C LYS A 380 -11.43 -2.51 13.73
N LEU A 381 -11.56 -3.71 13.16
CA LEU A 381 -12.65 -4.03 12.23
C LEU A 381 -14.01 -4.01 12.92
N SER A 382 -14.09 -4.49 14.17
CA SER A 382 -15.36 -4.52 14.91
C SER A 382 -15.99 -3.13 15.03
N PHE A 383 -15.19 -2.09 15.31
CA PHE A 383 -15.67 -0.71 15.43
C PHE A 383 -16.17 -0.12 14.12
N TYR A 384 -15.54 -0.47 12.99
CA TYR A 384 -16.03 -0.02 11.69
C TYR A 384 -17.31 -0.76 11.29
N PHE A 385 -17.38 -2.07 11.53
CA PHE A 385 -18.49 -2.90 11.10
C PHE A 385 -19.75 -2.70 11.95
N SER A 386 -19.60 -2.34 13.23
CA SER A 386 -20.74 -2.06 14.10
C SER A 386 -21.36 -0.67 13.91
N ALA A 387 -20.73 0.24 13.16
CA ALA A 387 -21.12 1.65 13.14
C ALA A 387 -22.56 1.93 12.67
N ASN A 388 -23.11 1.06 11.82
CA ASN A 388 -24.46 1.20 11.30
C ASN A 388 -25.53 0.45 12.13
N MET A 389 -25.14 -0.32 13.14
CA MET A 389 -26.05 -1.13 13.95
C MET A 389 -26.71 -0.30 15.04
N GLU A 390 -28.01 -0.47 15.28
CA GLU A 390 -28.74 0.26 16.32
C GLU A 390 -28.18 -0.01 17.72
N TYR A 391 -27.78 -1.27 17.98
CA TYR A 391 -27.14 -1.68 19.23
C TYR A 391 -25.87 -0.89 19.55
N ALA A 392 -25.13 -0.39 18.55
CA ALA A 392 -23.91 0.39 18.76
C ALA A 392 -24.18 1.84 19.18
N LYS A 393 -25.39 2.37 18.93
CA LYS A 393 -25.73 3.80 19.06
C LYS A 393 -26.25 4.17 20.45
N THR A 394 -25.63 3.63 21.50
CA THR A 394 -26.01 3.91 22.90
C THR A 394 -24.95 4.77 23.59
N GLU A 395 -25.34 5.53 24.61
CA GLU A 395 -24.38 6.30 25.43
C GLU A 395 -23.38 5.39 26.18
N GLU A 396 -23.79 4.17 26.52
CA GLU A 396 -22.90 3.15 27.07
C GLU A 396 -21.81 2.77 26.06
N ASN A 397 -22.18 2.54 24.80
CA ASN A 397 -21.22 2.17 23.76
C ASN A 397 -20.34 3.36 23.33
N LYS A 398 -20.86 4.59 23.36
CA LYS A 398 -20.04 5.80 23.21
C LYS A 398 -18.97 5.86 24.31
N SER A 399 -19.37 5.64 25.56
CA SER A 399 -18.45 5.63 26.71
C SER A 399 -17.41 4.51 26.60
N TYR A 400 -17.84 3.33 26.15
CA TYR A 400 -16.96 2.20 25.90
C TYR A 400 -15.90 2.50 24.82
N LEU A 401 -16.29 3.14 23.71
CA LEU A 401 -15.37 3.58 22.67
C LEU A 401 -14.33 4.56 23.24
N ILE A 402 -14.77 5.57 24.00
CA ILE A 402 -13.85 6.53 24.64
C ILE A 402 -12.88 5.82 25.60
N ASP A 403 -13.33 4.82 26.36
CA ASP A 403 -12.47 4.01 27.22
C ASP A 403 -11.46 3.19 26.41
N LYS A 404 -11.90 2.56 25.31
CA LYS A 404 -11.03 1.84 24.39
C LYS A 404 -9.95 2.72 23.79
N TYR A 405 -10.30 3.93 23.35
CA TYR A 405 -9.32 4.90 22.86
C TYR A 405 -8.20 5.16 23.87
N LYS A 406 -8.54 5.30 25.16
CA LYS A 406 -7.56 5.61 26.22
C LYS A 406 -6.63 4.45 26.56
N LYS A 407 -7.09 3.20 26.38
CA LYS A 407 -6.39 2.00 26.85
C LYS A 407 -5.70 1.21 25.75
N ASP A 408 -6.17 1.30 24.50
CA ASP A 408 -5.63 0.47 23.42
C ASP A 408 -4.24 0.95 22.99
N SER A 409 -3.28 0.02 22.95
CA SER A 409 -1.91 0.29 22.54
C SER A 409 -1.79 0.49 21.03
N SER A 410 -2.68 -0.12 20.22
CA SER A 410 -2.63 -0.03 18.77
C SER A 410 -3.18 1.32 18.28
N SER A 411 -2.34 2.09 17.58
CA SER A 411 -2.79 3.34 16.95
C SER A 411 -3.88 3.11 15.91
N ASP A 412 -3.82 1.97 15.22
CA ASP A 412 -4.81 1.53 14.24
C ASP A 412 -6.21 1.35 14.85
N VAL A 413 -6.27 0.84 16.07
CA VAL A 413 -7.52 0.70 16.83
C VAL A 413 -8.00 2.07 17.32
N ARG A 414 -7.11 2.92 17.83
CA ARG A 414 -7.46 4.29 18.26
C ARG A 414 -8.01 5.13 17.10
N VAL A 415 -7.43 5.01 15.90
CA VAL A 415 -7.96 5.63 14.66
C VAL A 415 -9.38 5.14 14.37
N ALA A 416 -9.63 3.82 14.46
CA ALA A 416 -10.96 3.27 14.23
C ALA A 416 -11.97 3.81 15.24
N VAL A 417 -11.62 3.87 16.52
CA VAL A 417 -12.46 4.45 17.56
C VAL A 417 -12.81 5.91 17.27
N VAL A 418 -11.80 6.76 17.01
CA VAL A 418 -12.00 8.18 16.72
C VAL A 418 -12.92 8.37 15.50
N SER A 419 -12.72 7.55 14.47
CA SER A 419 -13.54 7.58 13.25
C SER A 419 -14.98 7.13 13.51
N THR A 420 -15.17 6.03 14.26
CA THR A 420 -16.48 5.49 14.60
C THR A 420 -17.28 6.45 15.49
N LEU A 421 -16.63 7.10 16.46
CA LEU A 421 -17.26 8.12 17.30
C LEU A 421 -17.84 9.26 16.44
N TYR A 422 -17.08 9.74 15.46
CA TYR A 422 -17.56 10.77 14.54
C TYR A 422 -18.68 10.26 13.64
N ASN A 423 -18.56 9.05 13.10
CA ASN A 423 -19.57 8.50 12.18
C ASN A 423 -20.93 8.28 12.86
N ILE A 424 -20.96 7.90 14.13
CA ILE A 424 -22.21 7.66 14.87
C ILE A 424 -22.76 8.94 15.51
N TRP A 425 -21.89 9.79 16.06
CA TRP A 425 -22.28 10.97 16.85
C TRP A 425 -21.69 12.27 16.28
N SER A 426 -21.80 12.48 14.96
CA SER A 426 -21.24 13.65 14.27
C SER A 426 -21.82 14.99 14.78
N GLU A 427 -23.06 14.97 15.29
CA GLU A 427 -23.75 16.16 15.80
C GLU A 427 -23.50 16.40 17.30
N ASP A 428 -22.82 15.49 18.00
CA ASP A 428 -22.54 15.62 19.43
C ASP A 428 -21.37 16.57 19.69
N SER A 429 -21.70 17.84 19.93
CA SER A 429 -20.72 18.88 20.24
C SER A 429 -19.83 18.58 21.47
N ASN A 430 -20.25 17.68 22.37
CA ASN A 430 -19.43 17.30 23.52
C ASN A 430 -18.19 16.48 23.13
N LEU A 431 -18.17 15.87 21.94
CA LEU A 431 -17.02 15.14 21.42
C LEU A 431 -15.93 16.06 20.84
N ILE A 432 -16.19 17.35 20.67
CA ILE A 432 -15.19 18.30 20.16
C ILE A 432 -13.96 18.35 21.06
N SER A 433 -14.13 18.35 22.39
CA SER A 433 -13.01 18.31 23.34
C SER A 433 -12.20 17.02 23.20
N PHE A 434 -12.87 15.88 23.05
CA PHE A 434 -12.23 14.59 22.81
C PHE A 434 -11.36 14.60 21.55
N TYR A 435 -11.87 15.12 20.42
CA TYR A 435 -11.07 15.22 19.19
C TYR A 435 -9.87 16.16 19.36
N LYS A 436 -10.00 17.23 20.13
CA LYS A 436 -8.88 18.14 20.44
C LYS A 436 -7.81 17.43 21.26
N ASP A 437 -8.21 16.65 22.25
CA ASP A 437 -7.29 15.85 23.06
C ASP A 437 -6.54 14.82 22.19
N ALA A 438 -7.22 14.23 21.20
CA ALA A 438 -6.63 13.26 20.28
C ALA A 438 -5.50 13.82 19.39
N LEU A 439 -5.36 15.14 19.26
CA LEU A 439 -4.22 15.77 18.58
C LEU A 439 -2.91 15.64 19.37
N SER A 440 -3.00 15.27 20.64
CA SER A 440 -1.85 15.02 21.52
C SER A 440 -1.41 13.55 21.50
N ASP A 441 -2.06 12.67 20.71
CA ASP A 441 -1.69 11.25 20.62
C ASP A 441 -0.21 11.06 20.18
N SER A 442 0.38 9.92 20.48
CA SER A 442 1.74 9.60 19.99
C SER A 442 1.76 9.28 18.49
N SER A 443 0.66 8.73 17.96
CA SER A 443 0.46 8.37 16.56
C SER A 443 0.12 9.58 15.70
N VAL A 444 0.79 9.70 14.56
CA VAL A 444 0.46 10.72 13.56
C VAL A 444 -0.88 10.40 12.89
N ASN A 445 -1.18 9.11 12.66
CA ASN A 445 -2.44 8.72 12.05
C ASN A 445 -3.64 9.15 12.93
N VAL A 446 -3.57 8.94 14.24
CA VAL A 446 -4.62 9.40 15.18
C VAL A 446 -4.77 10.92 15.13
N LYS A 447 -3.66 11.67 15.17
CA LYS A 447 -3.69 13.14 15.07
C LYS A 447 -4.35 13.62 13.79
N LEU A 448 -3.97 13.04 12.65
CA LEU A 448 -4.49 13.46 11.35
C LEU A 448 -5.96 13.10 11.19
N THR A 449 -6.42 11.95 11.71
CA THR A 449 -7.85 11.60 11.76
C THR A 449 -8.63 12.60 12.61
N ALA A 450 -8.15 12.92 13.81
CA ALA A 450 -8.78 13.90 14.68
C ALA A 450 -8.82 15.30 14.04
N LEU A 451 -7.73 15.72 13.40
CA LEU A 451 -7.65 17.00 12.70
C LEU A 451 -8.62 17.06 11.51
N ASP A 452 -8.83 15.95 10.80
CA ASP A 452 -9.81 15.87 9.70
C ASP A 452 -11.25 16.02 10.19
N ILE A 453 -11.56 15.41 11.34
CA ILE A 453 -12.86 15.56 11.97
C ILE A 453 -13.08 17.00 12.46
N ILE A 454 -12.09 17.60 13.15
CA ILE A 454 -12.16 19.01 13.56
C ILE A 454 -12.26 19.92 12.35
N ASN A 455 -11.64 19.59 11.22
CA ASN A 455 -11.75 20.35 9.99
C ASN A 455 -13.18 20.41 9.44
N VAL A 456 -13.98 19.36 9.65
CA VAL A 456 -15.40 19.34 9.31
C VAL A 456 -16.24 20.09 10.34
N LEU A 457 -15.98 19.87 11.64
CA LEU A 457 -16.79 20.42 12.73
C LEU A 457 -16.50 21.89 13.08
N ALA A 458 -15.23 22.31 12.94
CA ALA A 458 -14.70 23.60 13.37
C ALA A 458 -13.47 24.01 12.53
N ARG A 459 -13.70 24.32 11.24
CA ARG A 459 -12.66 24.62 10.24
C ARG A 459 -11.58 25.62 10.70
N GLU A 460 -11.96 26.72 11.34
CA GLU A 460 -11.02 27.75 11.80
C GLU A 460 -10.07 27.22 12.89
N ASP A 461 -10.58 26.43 13.83
CA ASP A 461 -9.75 25.78 14.87
C ASP A 461 -8.82 24.73 14.25
N ALA A 462 -9.30 23.96 13.26
CA ALA A 462 -8.46 23.05 12.50
C ALA A 462 -7.32 23.78 11.77
N LEU A 463 -7.58 24.95 11.19
CA LEU A 463 -6.57 25.76 10.52
C LEU A 463 -5.50 26.29 11.48
N LEU A 464 -5.90 26.76 12.67
CA LEU A 464 -4.94 27.19 13.70
C LEU A 464 -4.00 26.05 14.09
N ARG A 465 -4.55 24.86 14.36
CA ARG A 465 -3.76 23.65 14.68
C ARG A 465 -2.88 23.21 13.52
N ALA A 466 -3.40 23.29 12.30
CA ALA A 466 -2.63 23.01 11.09
C ALA A 466 -1.39 23.93 10.97
N TYR A 467 -1.51 25.21 11.36
CA TYR A 467 -0.39 26.16 11.34
C TYR A 467 0.69 25.82 12.38
N GLU A 468 0.30 25.29 13.54
CA GLU A 468 1.25 24.82 14.57
C GLU A 468 2.09 23.62 14.09
N MET A 469 1.56 22.83 13.15
CA MET A 469 2.20 21.65 12.59
C MET A 469 3.11 21.93 11.39
N GLU A 470 3.21 23.19 10.91
CA GLU A 470 3.89 23.52 9.65
C GLU A 470 5.38 23.16 9.61
N LYS A 471 6.03 23.03 10.76
CA LYS A 471 7.46 22.69 10.86
C LYS A 471 7.73 21.19 10.92
N ASP A 472 6.70 20.36 11.00
CA ASP A 472 6.84 18.90 11.05
C ASP A 472 7.26 18.36 9.67
N THR A 473 8.29 17.52 9.66
CA THR A 473 8.85 16.95 8.43
C THR A 473 8.27 15.58 8.09
N ASP A 474 7.35 15.05 8.90
CA ASP A 474 6.66 13.79 8.59
C ASP A 474 5.88 13.95 7.27
N PRO A 475 6.16 13.12 6.24
CA PRO A 475 5.52 13.26 4.95
C PRO A 475 3.99 13.15 5.00
N ARG A 476 3.42 12.46 5.99
CA ARG A 476 1.96 12.34 6.15
C ARG A 476 1.35 13.65 6.59
N ILE A 477 2.00 14.37 7.50
CA ILE A 477 1.58 15.70 7.94
C ILE A 477 1.69 16.69 6.79
N ILE A 478 2.82 16.71 6.08
CA ILE A 478 3.01 17.59 4.93
C ILE A 478 1.94 17.35 3.86
N ARG A 479 1.64 16.08 3.52
CA ARG A 479 0.56 15.76 2.56
C ARG A 479 -0.79 16.26 3.05
N TYR A 480 -1.11 16.05 4.32
CA TYR A 480 -2.37 16.49 4.90
C TYR A 480 -2.52 18.02 4.86
N LEU A 481 -1.51 18.75 5.35
CA LEU A 481 -1.47 20.22 5.32
C LEU A 481 -1.54 20.76 3.88
N SER A 482 -0.83 20.13 2.94
CA SER A 482 -0.86 20.53 1.52
C SER A 482 -2.28 20.46 0.94
N ARG A 483 -3.07 19.45 1.35
CA ARG A 483 -4.50 19.33 0.99
C ARG A 483 -5.34 20.41 1.66
N MET A 484 -5.12 20.69 2.95
CA MET A 484 -5.88 21.72 3.66
C MET A 484 -5.64 23.13 3.12
N TYR A 485 -4.41 23.42 2.67
CA TYR A 485 -4.02 24.73 2.19
C TYR A 485 -4.44 25.00 0.74
N THR A 486 -5.07 24.07 0.03
CA THR A 486 -5.47 24.35 -1.36
C THR A 486 -6.50 25.47 -1.49
N SER A 487 -7.31 25.71 -0.46
CA SER A 487 -8.41 26.70 -0.47
C SER A 487 -8.20 27.87 0.49
N VAL A 488 -7.03 27.99 1.13
CA VAL A 488 -6.78 29.08 2.09
C VAL A 488 -6.39 30.36 1.36
N LYS A 489 -6.87 31.51 1.85
CA LYS A 489 -6.52 32.83 1.30
C LYS A 489 -5.12 33.30 1.69
N ASP A 490 -4.56 32.75 2.78
CA ASP A 490 -3.23 33.10 3.30
C ASP A 490 -2.13 32.92 2.24
N GLU A 491 -1.56 34.03 1.81
CA GLU A 491 -0.50 34.12 0.79
C GLU A 491 0.85 33.60 1.29
N SER A 492 1.05 33.55 2.62
CA SER A 492 2.27 33.02 3.22
C SER A 492 2.46 31.53 2.93
N LYS A 493 1.37 30.80 2.63
CA LYS A 493 1.43 29.36 2.30
C LYS A 493 2.22 29.08 1.04
N SER A 494 2.37 30.05 0.13
CA SER A 494 3.30 29.94 -1.00
C SER A 494 4.73 29.66 -0.52
N LYS A 495 5.19 30.29 0.57
CA LYS A 495 6.51 30.00 1.16
C LYS A 495 6.55 28.62 1.81
N TRP A 496 5.46 28.23 2.48
CA TRP A 496 5.35 26.91 3.09
C TRP A 496 5.41 25.79 2.05
N PHE A 497 4.69 25.88 0.93
CA PHE A 497 4.75 24.88 -0.15
C PHE A 497 6.17 24.73 -0.71
N ASN A 498 6.88 25.84 -0.92
CA ASN A 498 8.28 25.81 -1.36
C ASN A 498 9.22 25.13 -0.36
N TRP A 499 8.95 25.28 0.95
CA TRP A 499 9.68 24.55 1.98
C TRP A 499 9.29 23.06 2.01
N ALA A 500 7.99 22.76 1.95
CA ALA A 500 7.41 21.42 2.05
C ALA A 500 7.88 20.49 0.92
N ILE A 501 7.96 21.00 -0.32
CA ILE A 501 8.50 20.28 -1.48
C ILE A 501 9.92 19.76 -1.18
N LYS A 502 10.74 20.53 -0.46
CA LYS A 502 12.13 20.17 -0.11
C LYS A 502 12.26 19.18 1.04
N GLN A 503 11.18 18.94 1.80
CA GLN A 503 11.21 18.03 2.94
C GLN A 503 10.81 16.60 2.58
N VAL A 504 10.29 16.37 1.37
CA VAL A 504 9.71 15.07 0.99
C VAL A 504 10.36 14.50 -0.26
N GLU A 505 10.51 13.18 -0.28
CA GLU A 505 11.04 12.40 -1.41
C GLU A 505 10.05 12.39 -2.60
N TYR A 506 10.53 11.96 -3.77
CA TYR A 506 9.82 12.07 -5.05
C TYR A 506 8.35 11.60 -5.02
N ARG A 507 8.05 10.49 -4.33
CA ARG A 507 6.68 9.93 -4.22
C ARG A 507 5.67 10.91 -3.64
N ASN A 508 6.11 11.74 -2.69
CA ASN A 508 5.30 12.74 -2.02
C ASN A 508 5.44 14.12 -2.67
N LYS A 509 6.59 14.42 -3.24
CA LYS A 509 6.87 15.71 -3.89
C LYS A 509 5.87 16.00 -5.01
N SER A 510 5.60 15.04 -5.91
CA SER A 510 4.61 15.21 -6.98
C SER A 510 3.19 15.47 -6.46
N TYR A 511 2.81 14.84 -5.33
CA TYR A 511 1.52 15.11 -4.69
C TYR A 511 1.45 16.54 -4.15
N VAL A 512 2.50 16.98 -3.44
CA VAL A 512 2.57 18.33 -2.87
C VAL A 512 2.56 19.39 -3.98
N ILE A 513 3.30 19.18 -5.08
CA ILE A 513 3.27 20.05 -6.28
C ILE A 513 1.87 20.14 -6.85
N SER A 514 1.16 19.01 -6.96
CA SER A 514 -0.24 19.01 -7.43
C SER A 514 -1.16 19.83 -6.53
N LYS A 515 -0.95 19.80 -5.21
CA LYS A 515 -1.70 20.66 -4.26
C LYS A 515 -1.28 22.12 -4.33
N TYR A 516 0.02 22.38 -4.51
CA TYR A 516 0.52 23.74 -4.68
C TYR A 516 -0.06 24.40 -5.92
N LEU A 517 -0.15 23.68 -7.04
CA LEU A 517 -0.87 24.12 -8.23
C LEU A 517 -2.31 24.55 -7.88
N LYS A 518 -3.07 23.70 -7.18
CA LYS A 518 -4.46 24.04 -6.80
C LYS A 518 -4.54 25.32 -5.97
N TYR A 519 -3.63 25.48 -5.00
CA TYR A 519 -3.51 26.72 -4.23
C TYR A 519 -3.22 27.94 -5.12
N LEU A 520 -2.29 27.81 -6.07
CA LEU A 520 -1.86 28.91 -6.97
C LEU A 520 -2.93 29.31 -7.99
N LEU A 521 -3.83 28.41 -8.39
CA LEU A 521 -4.92 28.72 -9.32
C LEU A 521 -5.86 29.83 -8.81
N GLU A 522 -5.87 30.09 -7.49
CA GLU A 522 -6.69 31.15 -6.88
C GLU A 522 -5.87 32.39 -6.48
N LYS A 523 -4.57 32.47 -6.81
CA LYS A 523 -3.69 33.58 -6.42
C LYS A 523 -3.46 34.61 -7.52
N ASP A 524 -3.02 35.79 -7.13
CA ASP A 524 -2.61 36.84 -8.07
C ASP A 524 -1.35 36.41 -8.86
N ASN A 525 -1.11 37.11 -9.97
CA ASN A 525 -0.01 36.76 -10.87
C ASN A 525 1.38 37.02 -10.27
N GLN A 526 1.52 37.92 -9.29
CA GLN A 526 2.79 38.18 -8.64
C GLN A 526 3.22 36.99 -7.77
N ILE A 527 2.29 36.40 -7.02
CA ILE A 527 2.52 35.17 -6.25
C ILE A 527 2.77 33.99 -7.19
N VAL A 528 1.94 33.83 -8.22
CA VAL A 528 2.09 32.77 -9.23
C VAL A 528 3.46 32.86 -9.89
N TRP A 529 3.90 34.06 -10.28
CA TRP A 529 5.22 34.26 -10.90
C TRP A 529 6.37 33.81 -10.00
N LYS A 530 6.35 34.21 -8.73
CA LYS A 530 7.38 33.79 -7.75
C LYS A 530 7.38 32.28 -7.55
N ALA A 531 6.21 31.65 -7.53
CA ALA A 531 6.06 30.20 -7.42
C ALA A 531 6.57 29.47 -8.67
N CYS A 532 6.24 29.96 -9.87
CA CYS A 532 6.70 29.38 -11.14
C CYS A 532 8.23 29.35 -11.24
N LYS A 533 8.93 30.39 -10.76
CA LYS A 533 10.41 30.37 -10.68
C LYS A 533 10.96 29.23 -9.83
N LYS A 534 10.27 28.89 -8.73
CA LYS A 534 10.67 27.77 -7.86
C LYS A 534 10.30 26.42 -8.46
N LEU A 535 9.15 26.31 -9.10
CA LEU A 535 8.76 25.11 -9.83
C LEU A 535 9.66 24.88 -11.06
N GLU A 536 10.19 25.93 -11.69
CA GLU A 536 11.17 25.81 -12.79
C GLU A 536 12.46 25.14 -12.31
N GLU A 537 12.96 25.51 -11.12
CA GLU A 537 14.11 24.84 -10.49
C GLU A 537 13.84 23.33 -10.35
N GLU A 538 12.66 22.94 -9.86
CA GLU A 538 12.25 21.53 -9.75
C GLU A 538 12.02 20.86 -11.12
N ALA A 539 11.59 21.60 -12.15
CA ALA A 539 11.35 21.07 -13.49
C ALA A 539 12.65 20.81 -14.28
N ILE A 540 13.76 21.45 -13.89
CA ILE A 540 15.05 21.38 -14.59
C ILE A 540 16.09 20.60 -13.79
N TYR A 541 16.16 20.77 -12.46
CA TYR A 541 17.29 20.25 -11.67
C TYR A 541 16.97 19.02 -10.81
N GLU A 542 15.70 18.66 -10.67
CA GLU A 542 15.32 17.48 -9.90
C GLU A 542 15.77 16.18 -10.58
N ASN A 543 16.29 15.22 -9.81
CA ASN A 543 16.77 13.94 -10.33
C ASN A 543 15.63 13.06 -10.82
N ASN A 544 14.48 13.10 -10.13
CA ASN A 544 13.33 12.28 -10.49
C ASN A 544 12.51 12.86 -11.65
N LYS A 545 12.37 12.08 -12.74
CA LYS A 545 11.64 12.48 -13.96
C LYS A 545 10.16 12.83 -13.72
N ASP A 546 9.49 12.15 -12.79
CA ASP A 546 8.06 12.34 -12.56
C ASP A 546 7.78 13.61 -11.75
N VAL A 547 8.72 14.00 -10.89
CA VAL A 547 8.69 15.31 -10.22
C VAL A 547 8.95 16.40 -11.24
N ARG A 548 10.00 16.28 -12.08
CA ARG A 548 10.27 17.26 -13.15
C ARG A 548 9.05 17.47 -14.04
N TYR A 549 8.43 16.36 -14.46
CA TYR A 549 7.19 16.37 -15.23
C TYR A 549 6.05 17.07 -14.49
N SER A 550 5.83 16.74 -13.21
CA SER A 550 4.75 17.33 -12.39
C SER A 550 4.91 18.85 -12.22
N SER A 551 6.13 19.32 -11.97
CA SER A 551 6.46 20.75 -11.87
C SER A 551 6.23 21.48 -13.19
N ALA A 552 6.68 20.89 -14.30
CA ALA A 552 6.48 21.44 -15.64
C ALA A 552 5.00 21.53 -16.01
N VAL A 553 4.21 20.49 -15.69
CA VAL A 553 2.75 20.50 -15.88
C VAL A 553 2.08 21.56 -15.01
N ALA A 554 2.51 21.76 -13.77
CA ALA A 554 1.97 22.82 -12.92
C ALA A 554 2.17 24.22 -13.53
N ILE A 555 3.37 24.52 -14.04
CA ILE A 555 3.66 25.78 -14.73
C ILE A 555 2.79 25.93 -15.98
N HIS A 556 2.66 24.87 -16.78
CA HIS A 556 1.82 24.89 -17.97
C HIS A 556 0.35 25.16 -17.65
N ARG A 557 -0.22 24.53 -16.62
CA ARG A 557 -1.59 24.80 -16.15
C ARG A 557 -1.78 26.24 -15.66
N LEU A 558 -0.76 26.82 -15.01
CA LEU A 558 -0.81 28.22 -14.59
C LEU A 558 -0.76 29.18 -15.78
N ARG A 559 -0.06 28.82 -16.86
CA ARG A 559 -0.12 29.55 -18.13
C ARG A 559 -1.50 29.46 -18.77
N GLU A 560 -2.10 28.28 -18.86
CA GLU A 560 -3.46 28.12 -19.39
C GLU A 560 -4.48 28.99 -18.62
N ARG A 561 -4.36 29.03 -17.28
CA ARG A 561 -5.16 29.94 -16.45
C ARG A 561 -4.94 31.41 -16.82
N ASN A 562 -3.69 31.83 -17.04
CA ASN A 562 -3.39 33.20 -17.45
C ASN A 562 -4.01 33.55 -18.81
N ILE A 563 -3.97 32.61 -19.76
CA ILE A 563 -4.61 32.76 -21.07
C ILE A 563 -6.13 32.94 -20.93
N GLY A 564 -6.80 32.13 -20.11
CA GLY A 564 -8.23 32.32 -19.83
C GLY A 564 -8.55 33.71 -19.27
N ARG A 565 -7.70 34.22 -18.36
CA ARG A 565 -7.85 35.59 -17.82
C ARG A 565 -7.62 36.68 -18.88
N ILE A 566 -6.75 36.44 -19.87
CA ILE A 566 -6.57 37.34 -21.01
C ILE A 566 -7.86 37.39 -21.83
N GLU A 567 -8.49 36.24 -22.08
CA GLU A 567 -9.77 36.17 -22.80
C GLU A 567 -10.90 36.87 -22.05
N ASP A 568 -11.00 36.66 -20.72
CA ASP A 568 -11.98 37.33 -19.88
C ASP A 568 -11.83 38.86 -19.92
N ILE A 569 -10.61 39.39 -19.75
CA ILE A 569 -10.37 40.84 -19.81
C ILE A 569 -10.67 41.40 -21.20
N ARG A 570 -10.33 40.66 -22.26
CA ARG A 570 -10.65 41.07 -23.63
C ARG A 570 -12.15 41.19 -23.85
N LYS A 571 -12.92 40.26 -23.29
CA LYS A 571 -14.38 40.33 -23.30
C LYS A 571 -14.88 41.54 -22.52
N ASP A 572 -14.38 41.77 -21.31
CA ASP A 572 -14.75 42.94 -20.49
C ASP A 572 -14.47 44.28 -21.21
N ILE A 573 -13.34 44.37 -21.95
CA ILE A 573 -13.00 45.54 -22.76
C ILE A 573 -14.03 45.76 -23.87
N VAL A 574 -14.40 44.70 -24.61
CA VAL A 574 -15.40 44.78 -25.69
C VAL A 574 -16.77 45.17 -25.13
N ASP A 575 -17.23 44.48 -24.08
CA ASP A 575 -18.55 44.71 -23.46
C ASP A 575 -18.66 46.16 -22.95
N LYS A 576 -17.60 46.71 -22.32
CA LYS A 576 -17.59 48.12 -21.87
C LYS A 576 -17.56 49.13 -23.02
N LYS A 577 -16.85 48.82 -24.12
CA LYS A 577 -16.81 49.68 -25.31
C LYS A 577 -18.18 49.70 -26.00
N GLU A 578 -18.88 48.57 -26.08
CA GLU A 578 -20.18 48.45 -26.74
C GLU A 578 -21.34 49.01 -25.89
N ALA A 579 -21.31 48.83 -24.57
CA ALA A 579 -22.40 49.27 -23.71
C ALA A 579 -22.44 50.80 -23.47
N SER A 580 -21.39 51.56 -23.84
CA SER A 580 -21.27 53.01 -23.54
C SER A 580 -21.46 53.36 -22.05
N THR A 581 -21.30 52.39 -21.15
CA THR A 581 -21.66 52.49 -19.72
C THR A 581 -20.45 52.58 -18.78
N GLY A 582 -19.21 52.55 -19.30
CA GLY A 582 -17.98 52.66 -18.52
C GLY A 582 -17.35 54.06 -18.55
N THR A 583 -16.70 54.48 -17.47
CA THR A 583 -15.91 55.73 -17.50
C THR A 583 -14.60 55.51 -18.28
N PRO A 584 -14.03 56.56 -18.92
CA PRO A 584 -12.72 56.44 -19.60
C PRO A 584 -11.60 55.90 -18.70
N TYR A 585 -11.69 56.16 -17.39
CA TYR A 585 -10.76 55.64 -16.39
C TYR A 585 -10.86 54.10 -16.23
N ASP A 586 -12.08 53.55 -16.28
CA ASP A 586 -12.29 52.11 -16.13
C ASP A 586 -11.79 51.29 -17.32
N LEU A 587 -11.90 51.83 -18.54
CA LEU A 587 -11.35 51.19 -19.76
C LEU A 587 -9.82 51.17 -19.72
N LYS A 588 -9.20 52.27 -19.31
CA LYS A 588 -7.74 52.36 -19.16
C LYS A 588 -7.22 51.32 -18.18
N LEU A 589 -7.90 51.11 -17.04
CA LEU A 589 -7.50 50.09 -16.05
C LEU A 589 -7.59 48.66 -16.61
N LEU A 590 -8.60 48.36 -17.43
CA LEU A 590 -8.71 47.05 -18.10
C LEU A 590 -7.62 46.85 -19.14
N GLU A 591 -7.28 47.89 -19.92
CA GLU A 591 -6.20 47.84 -20.91
C GLU A 591 -4.82 47.67 -20.25
N GLU A 592 -4.55 48.38 -19.14
CA GLU A 592 -3.32 48.20 -18.34
C GLU A 592 -3.21 46.75 -17.82
N LYS A 593 -4.29 46.21 -17.26
CA LYS A 593 -4.34 44.83 -16.78
C LYS A 593 -4.21 43.81 -17.92
N HIS A 594 -4.76 44.10 -19.10
CA HIS A 594 -4.58 43.27 -20.30
C HIS A 594 -3.11 43.17 -20.70
N GLN A 595 -2.39 44.29 -20.72
CA GLN A 595 -0.94 44.32 -21.01
C GLN A 595 -0.13 43.56 -19.96
N GLU A 596 -0.47 43.69 -18.67
CA GLU A 596 0.17 42.93 -17.60
C GLU A 596 0.03 41.42 -17.81
N LEU A 597 -1.18 40.94 -18.17
CA LEU A 597 -1.41 39.52 -18.42
C LEU A 597 -0.67 39.01 -19.66
N LEU A 598 -0.55 39.81 -20.72
CA LEU A 598 0.21 39.45 -21.93
C LEU A 598 1.70 39.31 -21.63
N GLU A 599 2.27 40.26 -20.89
CA GLU A 599 3.66 40.19 -20.46
C GLU A 599 3.90 38.99 -19.54
N HIS A 600 2.95 38.68 -18.65
CA HIS A 600 3.02 37.49 -17.82
C HIS A 600 2.98 36.19 -18.65
N ASP A 601 2.14 36.11 -19.69
CA ASP A 601 2.10 34.92 -20.58
C ASP A 601 3.44 34.72 -21.31
N LYS A 602 4.00 35.78 -21.87
CA LYS A 602 5.29 35.73 -22.57
C LYS A 602 6.39 35.17 -21.67
N ASN A 603 6.44 35.66 -20.43
CA ASN A 603 7.37 35.20 -19.41
C ASN A 603 7.18 33.70 -19.07
N LEU A 604 5.93 33.22 -18.99
CA LEU A 604 5.64 31.80 -18.77
C LEU A 604 5.93 30.94 -20.01
N GLU A 605 5.71 31.45 -21.22
CA GLU A 605 6.04 30.76 -22.47
C GLU A 605 7.55 30.53 -22.59
N GLU A 606 8.36 31.56 -22.30
CA GLU A 606 9.83 31.43 -22.30
C GLU A 606 10.31 30.43 -21.26
N MET A 607 9.68 30.40 -20.07
CA MET A 607 9.97 29.42 -19.03
C MET A 607 9.66 27.99 -19.49
N ILE A 608 8.50 27.77 -20.11
CA ILE A 608 8.11 26.45 -20.65
C ILE A 608 9.08 26.01 -21.75
N LYS A 609 9.53 26.91 -22.62
CA LYS A 609 10.55 26.62 -23.64
C LYS A 609 11.85 26.15 -23.00
N ARG A 610 12.37 26.86 -21.99
CA ARG A 610 13.58 26.43 -21.25
C ARG A 610 13.43 25.05 -20.63
N ILE A 611 12.28 24.76 -20.02
CA ILE A 611 12.00 23.44 -19.42
C ILE A 611 11.95 22.34 -20.50
N TYR A 612 11.28 22.61 -21.63
CA TYR A 612 11.16 21.68 -22.75
C TYR A 612 12.52 21.40 -23.41
N ASP A 613 13.36 22.43 -23.56
CA ASP A 613 14.66 22.33 -24.22
C ASP A 613 15.77 21.76 -23.34
N SER A 614 15.55 21.68 -22.02
CA SER A 614 16.52 21.11 -21.08
C SER A 614 16.90 19.66 -21.43
N GLU A 615 18.20 19.38 -21.50
CA GLU A 615 18.75 18.08 -21.93
C GLU A 615 18.27 16.93 -21.04
N ILE A 616 18.17 17.17 -19.72
CA ILE A 616 17.70 16.18 -18.74
C ILE A 616 16.24 15.75 -18.95
N ASN A 617 15.47 16.54 -19.72
CA ASN A 617 14.08 16.27 -20.04
C ASN A 617 13.88 15.60 -21.40
N LYS A 618 14.96 15.28 -22.14
CA LYS A 618 14.90 14.63 -23.46
C LYS A 618 13.99 13.38 -23.46
N ASN A 619 14.07 12.56 -22.42
CA ASN A 619 13.32 11.30 -22.31
C ASN A 619 11.84 11.46 -21.91
N ILE A 620 11.40 12.69 -21.64
CA ILE A 620 9.99 12.99 -21.30
C ILE A 620 9.37 14.05 -22.24
N LYS A 621 10.06 14.45 -23.31
CA LYS A 621 9.57 15.44 -24.29
C LYS A 621 8.25 15.03 -24.95
N SER A 622 8.10 13.77 -25.32
CA SER A 622 6.83 13.27 -25.90
C SER A 622 5.65 13.54 -24.98
N LYS A 623 5.81 13.37 -23.66
CA LYS A 623 4.77 13.67 -22.68
C LYS A 623 4.41 15.16 -22.60
N TYR A 624 5.32 16.06 -22.97
CA TYR A 624 5.06 17.50 -23.05
C TYR A 624 4.34 17.87 -24.35
N GLU A 625 4.71 17.21 -25.46
CA GLU A 625 4.06 17.37 -26.77
C GLU A 625 2.60 16.93 -26.73
N ASP A 626 2.33 15.78 -26.11
CA ASP A 626 0.97 15.26 -25.89
C ASP A 626 0.09 16.23 -25.08
N ARG A 627 0.71 17.09 -24.27
CA ARG A 627 0.04 18.14 -23.49
C ARG A 627 0.05 19.52 -24.14
N GLY A 628 0.60 19.66 -25.34
CA GLY A 628 0.58 20.90 -26.09
C GLY A 628 1.47 22.01 -25.52
N PHE A 629 2.56 21.67 -24.82
CA PHE A 629 3.42 22.66 -24.15
C PHE A 629 3.85 23.83 -25.05
N LEU A 630 4.22 23.54 -26.29
CA LEU A 630 4.64 24.53 -27.30
C LEU A 630 3.52 24.94 -28.27
N SER A 631 2.40 24.21 -28.30
CA SER A 631 1.27 24.51 -29.20
C SER A 631 0.21 25.39 -28.56
N THR A 632 0.17 25.51 -27.23
CA THR A 632 -0.69 26.43 -26.49
C THR A 632 -0.32 27.88 -26.81
N LYS A 633 -1.28 28.63 -27.38
CA LYS A 633 -1.13 30.03 -27.81
C LYS A 633 -2.25 30.91 -27.25
N VAL A 634 -1.95 32.17 -26.99
CA VAL A 634 -2.96 33.21 -26.72
C VAL A 634 -3.79 33.41 -28.00
N PRO A 635 -5.13 33.31 -27.96
CA PRO A 635 -5.98 33.56 -29.12
C PRO A 635 -5.79 34.99 -29.68
N SER A 636 -6.05 35.20 -30.97
CA SER A 636 -5.97 36.54 -31.58
C SER A 636 -7.02 37.47 -30.97
N PHE A 637 -6.65 38.70 -30.61
CA PHE A 637 -7.61 39.73 -30.20
C PHE A 637 -8.12 40.48 -31.43
N LYS A 638 -9.42 40.42 -31.71
CA LYS A 638 -10.06 41.31 -32.67
C LYS A 638 -10.83 42.35 -31.87
N GLU A 639 -10.29 43.54 -31.71
CA GLU A 639 -11.10 44.68 -31.30
C GLU A 639 -12.02 45.01 -32.48
N ASN A 640 -13.34 44.99 -32.28
CA ASN A 640 -14.26 45.55 -33.26
C ASN A 640 -13.82 46.99 -33.53
N GLN A 641 -13.27 47.25 -34.72
CA GLN A 641 -13.09 48.60 -35.23
C GLN A 641 -14.49 49.20 -35.33
N ALA A 642 -14.87 50.01 -34.34
CA ALA A 642 -15.97 50.94 -34.50
C ALA A 642 -15.58 51.87 -35.66
N VAL A 643 -16.17 51.62 -36.83
CA VAL A 643 -16.14 52.52 -37.97
C VAL A 643 -16.84 53.80 -37.52
N VAL A 644 -16.06 54.77 -37.05
CA VAL A 644 -16.45 56.17 -37.08
C VAL A 644 -15.83 56.71 -38.36
N GLU A 645 -16.58 56.64 -39.45
CA GLU A 645 -16.29 57.51 -40.61
C GLU A 645 -16.91 58.90 -40.34
N PRO A 646 -16.25 59.97 -40.81
CA PRO A 646 -16.44 61.35 -40.34
C PRO A 646 -17.76 62.01 -40.73
#